data_AF-A0A168QCY0-F1
#
_entry.id   AF-A0A168QCY0-F1
#
_cell.length_a   1.000
_cell.length_b   1.000
_cell.length_c   1.000
_cell.angle_alpha   90.00
_cell.angle_beta   90.00
_cell.angle_gamma   90.00
#
_symmetry.space_group_name_H-M   'P 1'
#
loop_
_entity.id
_entity.type
_entity.pdbx_description
1 polymer ?
#
loop_
_entity_poly.entity_id
_entity_poly.type
_entity_poly.pdbx_seq_one_letter_code
_entity_poly.pdbx_strand_id
1 'polypeptide(L)'
;MSSSQIPLVSIPFKRTDDIDWILPLKRYIAHQYQDDPEKYAQETYALNRLRQDIRGAGKDMTGRDLLYRYFGQLELLDLRFPVDEKHVKLLFTWYDAFSGKPTSQYSLAYEKASIIFNIAATLSAIAAMQNRAEADGRKRAFHFLQAAAGMLEYINENFLHAPSLDLGRETIQFLAELMLVQAQECFLENSIREKKKDGLIAKLASHVVWVYSNLMDEVQEAMNGRMVGIDKAWLSIILVKYKYYQGVAQQYKAAACEADGLYGEQVARLGVAEQVAKDGSGKVATTLIQQVAATATTTTAATASSPATTSHANGTLPADAGVVLQELCKTLAATCGEKKAAATRDNDMIYHEHVPQDSILTPIDRLKAVQAIPMAELYGGGANDQMTKVIGPDIFAKLIPLSVHESASLYSEEQAKLVRAETEKCDLAKAELKASLEYMKLPASLDKFKTGVDGISKSREMEMAMAPPSEVVTLADDIAAQENNGEGIRSTMDRLEALKMKARQALDDTSIKLDQETRECESMRVKYGDLWTQAPSGSLTSHFRQDLRNHRQSLESGTQSDSTLYQRYEGIKKDVETLRQGGRNGRMERVFAEHLTMVLEQDNKKGVGENSLLDLDMSSSTDAAKVSSEKAQQVEAIIDKLYKVEKDRNETLQDLKERTRQDDISQLLLLNKKSNAEQHLFMSELEKYRPHQQRIAATLHQQQQMIQELTTAFKSLMAGEDAQLLQSRWDKVDRQKRQLVEQYKRAKDTYFDIKDGLGKGIQFYTSLNDAIEALARNCQLFVDDRGRERVRMAEDLDATQSNREQALLKDRLNMYTASAPDVSQLMNRTAQMSLDGTPAPPAVLRSQPALSGSTSSSSYGYNQAPTATTMTSPPLPPPVPHQYSQYSSAPSSSPMYGNVTNQPSQQQAYGGQMYMAPSPGAYQQQGTFQQSGPPPPPVPPSPYGAGESGKSTVLKQMKLIHDGGYTQDEREAFKEIIFSNTIQSMRVILDAMLAMDVSLENDNRPFAAIIMEQPAQIERDFLPPDVTQAIRSLWKDPHLQSVFERNQDVLRSRVKTTGITETTFVIGDLTYRMFDVGGQRSERKKWIHCFENVTAIIFLVAISEYDQVLIEDETVNRMQEALTLFDSICNSRWFVKTSVILFLNKIDIFKEKLPKHPLKESFPDFSGPNTYDAAADYILNRFVSLNQSDSKQIYTHFTCATDTEQIRFVMAAVNDIIIQNSLRDVGLL
;
A
#
# COMPACT_ATOMS: atom_id res chain seq x y z
N MET A 1 -17.92 -60.36 -24.24
CA MET A 1 -17.13 -60.58 -23.00
C MET A 1 -16.72 -59.22 -22.46
N SER A 2 -16.76 -59.01 -21.14
CA SER A 2 -16.21 -57.81 -20.51
C SER A 2 -14.69 -57.88 -20.52
N SER A 3 -14.03 -56.96 -21.21
CA SER A 3 -12.57 -56.81 -21.15
C SER A 3 -12.13 -56.51 -19.72
N SER A 4 -11.32 -57.38 -19.11
CA SER A 4 -10.69 -57.12 -17.82
C SER A 4 -9.89 -55.82 -17.89
N GLN A 5 -10.09 -54.91 -16.94
CA GLN A 5 -9.50 -53.57 -16.98
C GLN A 5 -8.11 -53.58 -16.36
N ILE A 6 -7.15 -52.88 -16.97
CA ILE A 6 -5.79 -52.83 -16.42
C ILE A 6 -5.85 -52.06 -15.08
N PRO A 7 -5.40 -52.64 -13.96
CA PRO A 7 -5.45 -51.98 -12.66
C PRO A 7 -4.52 -50.76 -12.65
N LEU A 8 -4.97 -49.69 -11.99
CA LEU A 8 -4.23 -48.44 -11.83
C LEU A 8 -3.69 -48.34 -10.40
N VAL A 9 -2.51 -47.75 -10.24
CA VAL A 9 -1.96 -47.41 -8.92
C VAL A 9 -2.53 -46.06 -8.48
N SER A 10 -2.82 -45.91 -7.20
CA SER A 10 -3.21 -44.64 -6.58
C SER A 10 -2.26 -44.25 -5.46
N ILE A 11 -1.99 -42.95 -5.33
CA ILE A 11 -1.01 -42.39 -4.40
C ILE A 11 -1.60 -42.46 -2.97
N PRO A 12 -0.82 -42.84 -1.94
CA PRO A 12 -1.27 -42.80 -0.54
C PRO A 12 -1.58 -41.36 -0.08
N PHE A 13 -2.52 -41.21 0.86
CA PHE A 13 -2.83 -39.92 1.48
C PHE A 13 -1.86 -39.60 2.63
N LYS A 14 -1.41 -38.35 2.72
CA LYS A 14 -0.79 -37.77 3.93
C LYS A 14 -1.87 -37.54 4.99
N ARG A 15 -1.52 -37.74 6.27
CA ARG A 15 -2.38 -37.43 7.43
C ARG A 15 -1.90 -36.18 8.15
N THR A 16 -2.74 -35.57 8.98
CA THR A 16 -2.42 -34.35 9.72
C THR A 16 -3.22 -34.26 11.01
N ASP A 17 -2.70 -33.51 11.98
CA ASP A 17 -3.33 -33.23 13.26
C ASP A 17 -4.31 -32.03 13.19
N ASP A 18 -4.96 -31.75 14.31
CA ASP A 18 -5.79 -30.55 14.50
C ASP A 18 -4.91 -29.34 14.86
N ILE A 19 -5.28 -28.18 14.35
CA ILE A 19 -4.57 -26.90 14.51
C ILE A 19 -5.63 -25.83 14.77
N ASP A 20 -5.39 -24.95 15.76
CA ASP A 20 -6.26 -23.79 16.00
C ASP A 20 -5.79 -22.58 15.18
N TRP A 21 -6.56 -22.23 14.15
CA TRP A 21 -6.39 -20.99 13.38
C TRP A 21 -6.93 -19.76 14.12
N ILE A 22 -7.84 -19.92 15.08
CA ILE A 22 -8.64 -18.81 15.63
C ILE A 22 -7.78 -17.91 16.53
N LEU A 23 -7.06 -18.48 17.51
CA LEU A 23 -6.25 -17.67 18.43
C LEU A 23 -5.08 -16.93 17.75
N PRO A 24 -4.31 -17.53 16.82
CA PRO A 24 -3.22 -16.81 16.15
C PRO A 24 -3.71 -15.72 15.19
N LEU A 25 -4.79 -15.97 14.42
CA LEU A 25 -5.36 -14.95 13.54
C LEU A 25 -5.95 -13.79 14.34
N LYS A 26 -6.75 -14.04 15.39
CA LYS A 26 -7.31 -12.96 16.24
C LYS A 26 -6.21 -12.09 16.87
N ARG A 27 -5.09 -12.68 17.30
CA ARG A 27 -3.92 -11.93 17.82
C ARG A 27 -3.24 -11.08 16.74
N TYR A 28 -3.10 -11.61 15.52
CA TYR A 28 -2.49 -10.87 14.42
C TYR A 28 -3.38 -9.70 13.95
N ILE A 29 -4.70 -9.88 13.93
CA ILE A 29 -5.66 -8.80 13.64
C ILE A 29 -5.54 -7.70 14.71
N ALA A 30 -5.59 -8.06 16.00
CA ALA A 30 -5.45 -7.09 17.10
C ALA A 30 -4.16 -6.25 17.02
N HIS A 31 -3.03 -6.90 16.71
CA HIS A 31 -1.71 -6.26 16.80
C HIS A 31 -1.28 -5.57 15.49
N GLN A 32 -1.53 -6.18 14.33
CA GLN A 32 -1.04 -5.69 13.04
C GLN A 32 -2.07 -4.86 12.28
N TYR A 33 -3.36 -5.14 12.45
CA TYR A 33 -4.45 -4.41 11.78
C TYR A 33 -5.11 -3.36 12.70
N GLN A 34 -4.93 -3.46 14.02
CA GLN A 34 -5.52 -2.57 15.03
C GLN A 34 -7.06 -2.48 14.99
N ASP A 35 -7.71 -3.49 14.36
CA ASP A 35 -9.17 -3.64 14.26
C ASP A 35 -9.67 -4.72 15.24
N ASP A 36 -10.95 -4.70 15.56
CA ASP A 36 -11.55 -5.57 16.57
C ASP A 36 -11.52 -7.06 16.16
N PRO A 37 -10.86 -7.96 16.93
CA PRO A 37 -10.83 -9.39 16.62
C PRO A 37 -12.18 -10.11 16.75
N GLU A 38 -13.18 -9.52 17.41
CA GLU A 38 -14.55 -10.08 17.50
C GLU A 38 -15.28 -9.95 16.15
N LYS A 39 -15.03 -8.87 15.42
CA LYS A 39 -15.64 -8.51 14.12
C LYS A 39 -15.40 -9.55 13.02
N TYR A 40 -14.33 -10.35 13.14
CA TYR A 40 -13.92 -11.41 12.20
C TYR A 40 -14.02 -12.82 12.83
N ALA A 41 -14.79 -12.99 13.91
CA ALA A 41 -14.92 -14.27 14.61
C ALA A 41 -15.63 -15.34 13.77
N GLN A 42 -16.51 -14.96 12.83
CA GLN A 42 -17.21 -15.91 11.95
C GLN A 42 -16.28 -16.40 10.84
N GLU A 43 -15.52 -15.49 10.24
CA GLU A 43 -14.53 -15.72 9.20
C GLU A 43 -13.39 -16.64 9.69
N THR A 44 -12.84 -16.35 10.87
CA THR A 44 -11.81 -17.20 11.50
C THR A 44 -12.33 -18.60 11.88
N TYR A 45 -13.57 -18.71 12.35
CA TYR A 45 -14.20 -20.01 12.62
C TYR A 45 -14.48 -20.80 11.32
N ALA A 46 -14.90 -20.13 10.24
CA ALA A 46 -15.16 -20.76 8.95
C ALA A 46 -13.89 -21.39 8.34
N LEU A 47 -12.76 -20.68 8.37
CA LEU A 47 -11.46 -21.23 7.96
C LEU A 47 -11.07 -22.45 8.81
N ASN A 48 -11.19 -22.34 10.13
CA ASN A 48 -10.83 -23.42 11.06
C ASN A 48 -11.68 -24.68 10.83
N ARG A 49 -12.98 -24.49 10.53
CA ARG A 49 -13.90 -25.58 10.16
C ARG A 49 -13.52 -26.23 8.83
N LEU A 50 -13.21 -25.45 7.79
CA LEU A 50 -12.77 -26.02 6.51
C LEU A 50 -11.53 -26.93 6.69
N ARG A 51 -10.61 -26.57 7.58
CA ARG A 51 -9.45 -27.42 7.91
C ARG A 51 -9.83 -28.70 8.67
N GLN A 52 -10.88 -28.67 9.49
CA GLN A 52 -11.40 -29.88 10.14
C GLN A 52 -12.11 -30.79 9.13
N ASP A 53 -12.93 -30.23 8.23
CA ASP A 53 -13.67 -30.99 7.20
C ASP A 53 -12.73 -31.80 6.29
N ILE A 54 -11.51 -31.31 6.01
CA ILE A 54 -10.47 -32.02 5.25
C ILE A 54 -10.00 -33.32 5.92
N ARG A 55 -9.96 -33.38 7.26
CA ARG A 55 -9.55 -34.61 7.97
C ARG A 55 -10.58 -35.74 7.79
N GLY A 56 -11.81 -35.39 7.40
CA GLY A 56 -12.86 -36.31 6.97
C GLY A 56 -12.95 -36.53 5.45
N ALA A 57 -12.06 -35.96 4.64
CA ALA A 57 -12.13 -36.09 3.18
C ALA A 57 -11.81 -37.51 2.71
N GLY A 58 -12.81 -38.19 2.15
CA GLY A 58 -12.67 -39.50 1.49
C GLY A 58 -11.98 -39.42 0.12
N LYS A 59 -11.74 -40.57 -0.50
CA LYS A 59 -11.13 -40.73 -1.84
C LYS A 59 -12.11 -40.38 -2.99
N ASP A 60 -13.10 -39.54 -2.71
CA ASP A 60 -14.31 -39.33 -3.51
C ASP A 60 -14.39 -37.89 -4.03
N MET A 61 -15.32 -37.63 -4.96
CA MET A 61 -15.53 -36.30 -5.56
C MET A 61 -15.79 -35.20 -4.50
N THR A 62 -16.49 -35.53 -3.41
CA THR A 62 -16.72 -34.61 -2.29
C THR A 62 -15.44 -34.25 -1.54
N GLY A 63 -14.52 -35.21 -1.36
CA GLY A 63 -13.23 -34.98 -0.72
C GLY A 63 -12.32 -34.10 -1.59
N ARG A 64 -12.32 -34.34 -2.91
CA ARG A 64 -11.67 -33.50 -3.92
C ARG A 64 -12.12 -32.04 -3.80
N ASP A 65 -13.43 -31.80 -3.71
CA ASP A 65 -14.00 -30.45 -3.70
C ASP A 65 -13.73 -29.70 -2.38
N LEU A 66 -13.68 -30.42 -1.24
CA LEU A 66 -13.26 -29.86 0.05
C LEU A 66 -11.78 -29.44 0.03
N LEU A 67 -10.90 -30.29 -0.51
CA LEU A 67 -9.47 -30.00 -0.64
C LEU A 67 -9.22 -28.78 -1.55
N TYR A 68 -9.88 -28.71 -2.72
CA TYR A 68 -9.78 -27.55 -3.60
C TYR A 68 -10.30 -26.26 -2.96
N ARG A 69 -11.41 -26.33 -2.22
CA ARG A 69 -11.93 -25.17 -1.49
C ARG A 69 -10.93 -24.62 -0.49
N TYR A 70 -10.38 -25.47 0.37
CA TYR A 70 -9.41 -25.02 1.36
C TYR A 70 -8.12 -24.52 0.72
N PHE A 71 -7.60 -25.21 -0.32
CA PHE A 71 -6.42 -24.75 -1.04
C PHE A 71 -6.61 -23.33 -1.62
N GLY A 72 -7.75 -23.08 -2.29
CA GLY A 72 -8.05 -21.75 -2.82
C GLY A 72 -8.15 -20.68 -1.74
N GLN A 73 -8.76 -21.00 -0.59
CA GLN A 73 -8.81 -20.08 0.56
C GLN A 73 -7.43 -19.86 1.21
N LEU A 74 -6.52 -20.85 1.17
CA LEU A 74 -5.12 -20.66 1.61
C LEU A 74 -4.31 -19.77 0.66
N GLU A 75 -4.55 -19.80 -0.65
CA GLU A 75 -3.92 -18.84 -1.57
C GLU A 75 -4.43 -17.41 -1.36
N LEU A 76 -5.71 -17.23 -1.07
CA LEU A 76 -6.29 -15.92 -0.74
C LEU A 76 -5.79 -15.39 0.63
N LEU A 77 -5.66 -16.28 1.62
CA LEU A 77 -5.14 -15.96 2.95
C LEU A 77 -3.67 -15.51 2.91
N ASP A 78 -2.84 -16.15 2.08
CA ASP A 78 -1.41 -15.85 1.89
C ASP A 78 -1.14 -14.41 1.40
N LEU A 79 -2.11 -13.77 0.72
CA LEU A 79 -2.01 -12.36 0.33
C LEU A 79 -2.16 -11.40 1.53
N ARG A 80 -2.91 -11.83 2.56
CA ARG A 80 -3.35 -11.02 3.71
C ARG A 80 -2.57 -11.32 5.00
N PHE A 81 -2.13 -12.56 5.20
CA PHE A 81 -1.49 -13.03 6.43
C PHE A 81 -0.15 -13.72 6.10
N PRO A 82 1.01 -13.12 6.46
CA PRO A 82 2.28 -13.83 6.43
C PRO A 82 2.31 -14.88 7.56
N VAL A 83 2.20 -16.15 7.17
CA VAL A 83 2.20 -17.29 8.10
C VAL A 83 3.62 -17.85 8.19
N ASP A 84 4.43 -17.14 8.98
CA ASP A 84 5.82 -17.44 9.31
C ASP A 84 6.01 -17.57 10.83
N GLU A 85 7.14 -18.16 11.24
CA GLU A 85 7.56 -18.23 12.65
C GLU A 85 7.64 -16.86 13.36
N LYS A 86 7.85 -15.77 12.62
CA LYS A 86 7.92 -14.38 13.15
C LYS A 86 6.57 -13.66 13.23
N HIS A 87 5.54 -14.20 12.58
CA HIS A 87 4.27 -13.51 12.31
C HIS A 87 3.10 -14.34 12.87
N VAL A 88 2.28 -14.95 12.01
CA VAL A 88 1.22 -15.88 12.44
C VAL A 88 1.82 -17.26 12.72
N LYS A 89 2.38 -17.45 13.92
CA LYS A 89 3.05 -18.70 14.32
C LYS A 89 2.05 -19.86 14.49
N LEU A 90 1.90 -20.66 13.44
CA LEU A 90 1.08 -21.89 13.37
C LEU A 90 1.96 -23.09 13.07
N LEU A 91 1.84 -24.19 13.83
CA LEU A 91 2.64 -25.40 13.63
C LEU A 91 1.86 -26.44 12.82
N PHE A 92 2.24 -26.65 11.57
CA PHE A 92 1.63 -27.62 10.66
C PHE A 92 2.30 -28.98 10.80
N THR A 93 1.68 -29.91 11.54
CA THR A 93 2.13 -31.31 11.62
C THR A 93 1.45 -32.16 10.54
N TRP A 94 2.27 -32.82 9.73
CA TRP A 94 1.86 -33.77 8.71
C TRP A 94 2.63 -35.08 8.84
N TYR A 95 1.97 -36.18 8.52
CA TYR A 95 2.56 -37.52 8.49
C TYR A 95 2.93 -37.89 7.06
N ASP A 96 4.18 -38.32 6.87
CA ASP A 96 4.74 -38.77 5.60
C ASP A 96 3.98 -40.00 5.06
N ALA A 97 3.57 -39.96 3.78
CA ALA A 97 2.65 -40.93 3.19
C ALA A 97 3.25 -42.35 3.03
N PHE A 98 4.57 -42.45 2.91
CA PHE A 98 5.28 -43.71 2.64
C PHE A 98 5.96 -44.30 3.88
N SER A 99 6.30 -43.47 4.87
CA SER A 99 6.98 -43.89 6.10
C SER A 99 6.19 -43.66 7.40
N GLY A 100 5.09 -42.91 7.35
CA GLY A 100 4.20 -42.65 8.49
C GLY A 100 4.82 -41.76 9.58
N LYS A 101 6.00 -41.17 9.32
CA LYS A 101 6.70 -40.32 10.28
C LYS A 101 6.07 -38.92 10.34
N PRO A 102 5.82 -38.35 11.53
CA PRO A 102 5.41 -36.95 11.65
C PRO A 102 6.55 -36.01 11.26
N THR A 103 6.20 -34.89 10.66
CA THR A 103 7.07 -33.75 10.35
C THR A 103 6.26 -32.48 10.59
N SER A 104 6.86 -31.51 11.27
CA SER A 104 6.15 -30.31 11.75
C SER A 104 6.91 -29.04 11.37
N GLN A 105 6.25 -28.08 10.72
CA GLN A 105 6.87 -26.80 10.32
C GLN A 105 5.94 -25.60 10.55
N TYR A 106 6.53 -24.41 10.67
CA TYR A 106 5.81 -23.14 10.84
C TYR A 106 5.44 -22.43 9.52
N SER A 107 5.62 -23.08 8.37
CA SER A 107 5.42 -22.45 7.06
C SER A 107 4.11 -22.88 6.40
N LEU A 108 3.31 -21.91 5.96
CA LEU A 108 2.13 -22.14 5.12
C LEU A 108 2.47 -22.81 3.78
N ALA A 109 3.71 -22.68 3.29
CA ALA A 109 4.18 -23.40 2.11
C ALA A 109 4.10 -24.93 2.30
N TYR A 110 4.45 -25.43 3.50
CA TYR A 110 4.40 -26.87 3.80
C TYR A 110 2.97 -27.41 3.86
N GLU A 111 2.05 -26.61 4.44
CA GLU A 111 0.62 -26.89 4.46
C GLU A 111 0.04 -26.92 3.04
N LYS A 112 0.33 -25.90 2.22
CA LYS A 112 -0.08 -25.84 0.80
C LYS A 112 0.41 -27.06 0.00
N ALA A 113 1.70 -27.39 0.06
CA ALA A 113 2.27 -28.54 -0.64
C ALA A 113 1.64 -29.87 -0.19
N SER A 114 1.39 -30.03 1.11
CA SER A 114 0.75 -31.25 1.66
C SER A 114 -0.72 -31.40 1.25
N ILE A 115 -1.45 -30.29 1.10
CA ILE A 115 -2.81 -30.29 0.55
C ILE A 115 -2.81 -30.60 -0.94
N ILE A 116 -1.90 -30.02 -1.74
CA ILE A 116 -1.76 -30.33 -3.18
C ILE A 116 -1.41 -31.81 -3.39
N PHE A 117 -0.55 -32.39 -2.55
CA PHE A 117 -0.25 -33.83 -2.57
C PHE A 117 -1.50 -34.68 -2.31
N ASN A 118 -2.34 -34.31 -1.34
CA ASN A 118 -3.61 -34.99 -1.10
C ASN A 118 -4.65 -34.76 -2.21
N ILE A 119 -4.62 -33.63 -2.92
CA ILE A 119 -5.41 -33.43 -4.15
C ILE A 119 -4.97 -34.44 -5.22
N ALA A 120 -3.66 -34.54 -5.50
CA ALA A 120 -3.13 -35.52 -6.46
C ALA A 120 -3.47 -36.97 -6.06
N ALA A 121 -3.38 -37.30 -4.77
CA ALA A 121 -3.80 -38.60 -4.24
C ALA A 121 -5.30 -38.86 -4.48
N THR A 122 -6.16 -37.90 -4.18
CA THR A 122 -7.62 -37.99 -4.43
C THR A 122 -7.91 -38.19 -5.92
N LEU A 123 -7.29 -37.41 -6.80
CA LEU A 123 -7.46 -37.53 -8.26
C LEU A 123 -7.02 -38.91 -8.78
N SER A 124 -5.87 -39.42 -8.30
CA SER A 124 -5.38 -40.75 -8.67
C SER A 124 -6.32 -41.88 -8.22
N ALA A 125 -6.93 -41.76 -7.04
CA ALA A 125 -7.88 -42.72 -6.51
C ALA A 125 -9.21 -42.68 -7.30
N ILE A 126 -9.76 -41.50 -7.56
CA ILE A 126 -10.96 -41.32 -8.40
C ILE A 126 -10.73 -41.91 -9.79
N ALA A 127 -9.55 -41.71 -10.39
CA ALA A 127 -9.18 -42.28 -11.69
C ALA A 127 -9.10 -43.82 -11.66
N ALA A 128 -8.48 -44.40 -10.63
CA ALA A 128 -8.43 -45.84 -10.43
C ALA A 128 -9.83 -46.47 -10.31
N MET A 129 -10.74 -45.79 -9.60
CA MET A 129 -12.14 -46.18 -9.38
C MET A 129 -13.07 -45.97 -10.59
N GLN A 130 -12.66 -45.25 -11.65
CA GLN A 130 -13.53 -45.07 -12.84
C GLN A 130 -13.69 -46.38 -13.64
N ASN A 131 -14.92 -46.68 -14.05
CA ASN A 131 -15.22 -47.77 -14.98
C ASN A 131 -14.68 -47.47 -16.40
N ARG A 132 -13.51 -48.02 -16.77
CA ARG A 132 -12.87 -47.81 -18.07
C ARG A 132 -13.49 -48.61 -19.23
N ALA A 133 -14.56 -49.38 -18.99
CA ALA A 133 -15.37 -49.95 -20.08
C ALA A 133 -16.07 -48.85 -20.90
N GLU A 134 -16.56 -47.80 -20.23
CA GLU A 134 -17.26 -46.67 -20.84
C GLU A 134 -16.29 -45.62 -21.41
N ALA A 135 -16.69 -44.94 -22.48
CA ALA A 135 -15.88 -43.88 -23.10
C ALA A 135 -15.65 -42.70 -22.14
N ASP A 136 -16.69 -42.26 -21.44
CA ASP A 136 -16.59 -41.11 -20.53
C ASP A 136 -15.98 -41.49 -19.17
N GLY A 137 -15.96 -42.78 -18.81
CA GLY A 137 -15.11 -43.30 -17.74
C GLY A 137 -13.62 -43.20 -18.08
N ARG A 138 -13.22 -43.59 -19.29
CA ARG A 138 -11.83 -43.42 -19.77
C ARG A 138 -11.42 -41.96 -19.87
N LYS A 139 -12.26 -41.08 -20.45
CA LYS A 139 -11.96 -39.63 -20.53
C LYS A 139 -11.78 -38.99 -19.15
N ARG A 140 -12.61 -39.34 -18.16
CA ARG A 140 -12.47 -38.84 -16.78
C ARG A 140 -11.21 -39.37 -16.10
N ALA A 141 -10.93 -40.67 -16.20
CA ALA A 141 -9.69 -41.24 -15.67
C ALA A 141 -8.44 -40.59 -16.27
N PHE A 142 -8.43 -40.42 -17.60
CA PHE A 142 -7.37 -39.73 -18.34
C PHE A 142 -7.13 -38.31 -17.83
N HIS A 143 -8.18 -37.48 -17.78
CA HIS A 143 -8.09 -36.10 -17.32
C HIS A 143 -7.63 -35.99 -15.86
N PHE A 144 -8.16 -36.82 -14.94
CA PHE A 144 -7.75 -36.79 -13.54
C PHE A 144 -6.30 -37.23 -13.32
N LEU A 145 -5.77 -38.16 -14.12
CA LEU A 145 -4.35 -38.54 -14.07
C LEU A 145 -3.43 -37.43 -14.60
N GLN A 146 -3.80 -36.74 -15.68
CA GLN A 146 -3.07 -35.56 -16.15
C GLN A 146 -3.08 -34.41 -15.14
N ALA A 147 -4.21 -34.19 -14.47
CA ALA A 147 -4.34 -33.17 -13.42
C ALA A 147 -3.55 -33.56 -12.16
N ALA A 148 -3.51 -34.84 -11.78
CA ALA A 148 -2.67 -35.33 -10.69
C ALA A 148 -1.18 -35.12 -10.99
N ALA A 149 -0.73 -35.39 -12.22
CA ALA A 149 0.64 -35.10 -12.65
C ALA A 149 0.98 -33.61 -12.57
N GLY A 150 0.11 -32.72 -13.07
CA GLY A 150 0.34 -31.26 -13.03
C GLY A 150 0.37 -30.68 -11.61
N MET A 151 -0.42 -31.24 -10.69
CA MET A 151 -0.38 -30.90 -9.26
C MET A 151 0.95 -31.32 -8.61
N LEU A 152 1.57 -32.43 -9.05
CA LEU A 152 2.87 -32.89 -8.57
C LEU A 152 4.04 -32.11 -9.20
N GLU A 153 3.99 -31.83 -10.50
CA GLU A 153 4.97 -30.97 -11.18
C GLU A 153 5.02 -29.57 -10.54
N TYR A 154 3.86 -28.97 -10.22
CA TYR A 154 3.78 -27.71 -9.49
C TYR A 154 4.44 -27.76 -8.09
N ILE A 155 4.37 -28.90 -7.38
CA ILE A 155 5.11 -29.08 -6.12
C ILE A 155 6.63 -29.04 -6.37
N ASN A 156 7.10 -29.71 -7.42
CA ASN A 156 8.53 -29.80 -7.76
C ASN A 156 9.13 -28.42 -8.14
N GLU A 157 8.36 -27.59 -8.86
CA GLU A 157 8.79 -26.26 -9.29
C GLU A 157 8.82 -25.23 -8.16
N ASN A 158 7.82 -25.24 -7.26
CA ASN A 158 7.61 -24.16 -6.29
C ASN A 158 8.21 -24.45 -4.90
N PHE A 159 8.51 -25.70 -4.55
CA PHE A 159 8.90 -26.09 -3.18
C PHE A 159 10.29 -26.75 -3.13
N LEU A 160 11.33 -26.00 -3.53
CA LEU A 160 12.73 -26.47 -3.65
C LEU A 160 13.37 -26.98 -2.34
N HIS A 161 12.74 -26.77 -1.18
CA HIS A 161 13.22 -27.20 0.13
C HIS A 161 12.26 -28.23 0.75
N ALA A 162 12.25 -29.44 0.18
CA ALA A 162 11.42 -30.55 0.63
C ALA A 162 11.71 -30.94 2.09
N PRO A 163 10.72 -30.87 3.01
CA PRO A 163 10.92 -31.13 4.44
C PRO A 163 10.59 -32.57 4.86
N SER A 164 9.85 -33.32 4.04
CA SER A 164 9.54 -34.75 4.23
C SER A 164 9.89 -35.52 2.96
N LEU A 165 10.19 -36.83 3.08
CA LEU A 165 10.71 -37.64 1.97
C LEU A 165 9.67 -37.84 0.86
N ASP A 166 8.39 -37.87 1.22
CA ASP A 166 7.27 -37.91 0.28
C ASP A 166 7.11 -36.63 -0.58
N LEU A 167 7.63 -35.48 -0.12
CA LEU A 167 7.72 -34.23 -0.89
C LEU A 167 9.10 -34.03 -1.55
N GLY A 168 10.01 -35.01 -1.43
CA GLY A 168 11.33 -34.96 -2.06
C GLY A 168 11.23 -34.93 -3.58
N ARG A 169 12.08 -34.13 -4.24
CA ARG A 169 12.09 -33.96 -5.71
C ARG A 169 12.12 -35.28 -6.48
N GLU A 170 12.96 -36.22 -6.06
CA GLU A 170 13.04 -37.57 -6.66
C GLU A 170 11.68 -38.30 -6.54
N THR A 171 11.06 -38.29 -5.35
CA THR A 171 9.74 -38.88 -5.10
C THR A 171 8.62 -38.24 -5.90
N ILE A 172 8.57 -36.90 -5.94
CA ILE A 172 7.52 -36.15 -6.62
C ILE A 172 7.62 -36.30 -8.14
N GLN A 173 8.84 -36.31 -8.71
CA GLN A 173 9.04 -36.60 -10.13
C GLN A 173 8.61 -38.03 -10.47
N PHE A 174 9.06 -39.04 -9.71
CA PHE A 174 8.63 -40.43 -9.88
C PHE A 174 7.10 -40.57 -9.87
N LEU A 175 6.41 -39.92 -8.93
CA LEU A 175 4.95 -39.95 -8.84
C LEU A 175 4.26 -39.23 -10.02
N ALA A 176 4.81 -38.11 -10.49
CA ALA A 176 4.30 -37.40 -11.67
C ALA A 176 4.43 -38.26 -12.93
N GLU A 177 5.61 -38.85 -13.17
CA GLU A 177 5.85 -39.74 -14.31
C GLU A 177 5.01 -41.03 -14.24
N LEU A 178 4.78 -41.59 -13.04
CA LEU A 178 3.85 -42.69 -12.81
C LEU A 178 2.39 -42.33 -13.16
N MET A 179 1.92 -41.11 -12.83
CA MET A 179 0.58 -40.64 -13.22
C MET A 179 0.49 -40.39 -14.75
N LEU A 180 1.54 -39.83 -15.36
CA LEU A 180 1.59 -39.59 -16.81
C LEU A 180 1.59 -40.89 -17.63
N VAL A 181 2.35 -41.91 -17.21
CA VAL A 181 2.31 -43.20 -17.91
C VAL A 181 0.95 -43.88 -17.75
N GLN A 182 0.30 -43.79 -16.58
CA GLN A 182 -1.07 -44.27 -16.38
C GLN A 182 -2.12 -43.52 -17.22
N ALA A 183 -1.93 -42.23 -17.49
CA ALA A 183 -2.75 -41.48 -18.44
C ALA A 183 -2.50 -41.95 -19.88
N GLN A 184 -1.25 -42.20 -20.27
CA GLN A 184 -0.89 -42.79 -21.57
C GLN A 184 -1.45 -44.23 -21.72
N GLU A 185 -1.55 -45.04 -20.65
CA GLU A 185 -2.29 -46.32 -20.65
C GLU A 185 -3.76 -46.11 -21.04
N CYS A 186 -4.45 -45.16 -20.40
CA CYS A 186 -5.87 -44.87 -20.67
C CYS A 186 -6.11 -44.37 -22.11
N PHE A 187 -5.18 -43.58 -22.65
CA PHE A 187 -5.20 -43.12 -24.05
C PHE A 187 -4.95 -44.26 -25.04
N LEU A 188 -4.07 -45.21 -24.69
CA LEU A 188 -3.78 -46.41 -25.47
C LEU A 188 -4.98 -47.38 -25.47
N GLU A 189 -5.59 -47.66 -24.30
CA GLU A 189 -6.84 -48.44 -24.20
C GLU A 189 -7.94 -47.86 -25.10
N ASN A 190 -8.11 -46.53 -25.09
CA ASN A 190 -9.11 -45.87 -25.91
C ASN A 190 -8.78 -45.95 -27.41
N SER A 191 -7.50 -45.75 -27.78
CA SER A 191 -7.05 -45.81 -29.18
C SER A 191 -7.12 -47.22 -29.79
N ILE A 192 -6.96 -48.27 -28.97
CA ILE A 192 -7.19 -49.67 -29.35
C ILE A 192 -8.69 -49.92 -29.60
N ARG A 193 -9.57 -49.44 -28.71
CA ARG A 193 -11.04 -49.57 -28.89
C ARG A 193 -11.55 -48.79 -30.11
N GLU A 194 -10.96 -47.64 -30.40
CA GLU A 194 -11.24 -46.81 -31.58
C GLU A 194 -10.65 -47.37 -32.89
N LYS A 195 -9.89 -48.48 -32.85
CA LYS A 195 -9.25 -49.13 -34.01
C LYS A 195 -8.45 -48.15 -34.88
N LYS A 196 -7.63 -47.31 -34.25
CA LYS A 196 -6.65 -46.48 -34.97
C LYS A 196 -5.58 -47.36 -35.62
N LYS A 197 -4.89 -46.85 -36.65
CA LYS A 197 -3.83 -47.57 -37.39
C LYS A 197 -2.85 -48.25 -36.42
N ASP A 198 -2.58 -49.53 -36.63
CA ASP A 198 -1.76 -50.38 -35.74
C ASP A 198 -0.34 -49.83 -35.56
N GLY A 199 0.25 -49.26 -36.61
CA GLY A 199 1.53 -48.56 -36.54
C GLY A 199 1.55 -47.32 -35.63
N LEU A 200 0.41 -46.68 -35.36
CA LEU A 200 0.29 -45.61 -34.35
C LEU A 200 0.17 -46.21 -32.94
N ILE A 201 -0.63 -47.26 -32.78
CA ILE A 201 -0.81 -47.98 -31.51
C ILE A 201 0.55 -48.54 -31.02
N ALA A 202 1.36 -49.10 -31.93
CA ALA A 202 2.71 -49.56 -31.64
C ALA A 202 3.63 -48.45 -31.08
N LYS A 203 3.60 -47.23 -31.66
CA LYS A 203 4.42 -46.09 -31.21
C LYS A 203 3.98 -45.53 -29.86
N LEU A 204 2.66 -45.53 -29.60
CA LEU A 204 2.08 -45.15 -28.31
C LEU A 204 2.45 -46.16 -27.21
N ALA A 205 2.37 -47.47 -27.51
CA ALA A 205 2.75 -48.54 -26.60
C ALA A 205 4.27 -48.59 -26.35
N SER A 206 5.11 -48.36 -27.37
CA SER A 206 6.57 -48.30 -27.21
C SER A 206 7.01 -47.16 -26.27
N HIS A 207 6.29 -46.04 -26.25
CA HIS A 207 6.54 -44.98 -25.27
C HIS A 207 6.21 -45.42 -23.84
N VAL A 208 5.07 -46.09 -23.61
CA VAL A 208 4.68 -46.67 -22.30
C VAL A 208 5.75 -47.64 -21.78
N VAL A 209 6.27 -48.50 -22.66
CA VAL A 209 7.35 -49.46 -22.35
C VAL A 209 8.63 -48.75 -21.92
N TRP A 210 9.00 -47.66 -22.61
CA TRP A 210 10.20 -46.91 -22.25
C TRP A 210 10.06 -46.23 -20.88
N VAL A 211 8.94 -45.55 -20.60
CA VAL A 211 8.72 -44.89 -19.30
C VAL A 211 8.68 -45.93 -18.16
N TYR A 212 8.00 -47.07 -18.35
CA TYR A 212 8.03 -48.15 -17.34
C TYR A 212 9.39 -48.86 -17.20
N SER A 213 10.34 -48.67 -18.13
CA SER A 213 11.73 -49.08 -17.92
C SER A 213 12.42 -48.13 -16.94
N ASN A 214 12.39 -46.82 -17.23
CA ASN A 214 13.00 -45.80 -16.37
C ASN A 214 12.45 -45.88 -14.93
N LEU A 215 11.12 -45.94 -14.77
CA LEU A 215 10.45 -46.05 -13.46
C LEU A 215 10.82 -47.35 -12.70
N MET A 216 11.24 -48.41 -13.40
CA MET A 216 11.68 -49.65 -12.76
C MET A 216 13.10 -49.51 -12.21
N ASP A 217 14.00 -48.91 -13.00
CA ASP A 217 15.38 -48.62 -12.58
C ASP A 217 15.39 -47.62 -11.42
N GLU A 218 14.60 -46.56 -11.49
CA GLU A 218 14.40 -45.57 -10.42
C GLU A 218 13.89 -46.22 -9.12
N VAL A 219 12.83 -47.05 -9.16
CA VAL A 219 12.33 -47.74 -7.96
C VAL A 219 13.36 -48.72 -7.40
N GLN A 220 14.19 -49.35 -8.25
CA GLN A 220 15.20 -50.28 -7.80
C GLN A 220 16.43 -49.58 -7.18
N GLU A 221 16.82 -48.39 -7.65
CA GLU A 221 17.81 -47.54 -6.97
C GLU A 221 17.25 -46.93 -5.68
N ALA A 222 16.01 -46.44 -5.73
CA ALA A 222 15.29 -45.86 -4.60
C ALA A 222 15.26 -46.79 -3.38
N MET A 223 14.91 -48.07 -3.60
CA MET A 223 14.90 -49.13 -2.58
C MET A 223 16.27 -49.39 -1.93
N ASN A 224 17.38 -48.99 -2.55
CA ASN A 224 18.73 -49.24 -2.07
C ASN A 224 19.34 -48.05 -1.28
N GLY A 225 18.67 -46.89 -1.18
CA GLY A 225 19.16 -45.84 -0.28
C GLY A 225 18.56 -44.43 -0.33
N ARG A 226 17.64 -44.08 -1.25
CA ARG A 226 17.13 -42.69 -1.36
C ARG A 226 15.67 -42.48 -0.98
N MET A 227 14.75 -43.35 -1.41
CA MET A 227 13.31 -43.16 -1.13
C MET A 227 12.80 -44.25 -0.19
N VAL A 228 12.52 -43.87 1.05
CA VAL A 228 12.13 -44.82 2.11
C VAL A 228 10.61 -44.96 2.15
N GLY A 229 10.09 -46.11 1.72
CA GLY A 229 8.70 -46.53 2.01
C GLY A 229 7.83 -46.94 0.82
N ILE A 230 8.36 -47.03 -0.41
CA ILE A 230 7.61 -47.65 -1.52
C ILE A 230 7.46 -49.17 -1.27
N ASP A 231 6.23 -49.69 -1.46
CA ASP A 231 5.93 -51.11 -1.34
C ASP A 231 6.54 -51.91 -2.50
N LYS A 232 7.05 -53.11 -2.22
CA LYS A 232 7.54 -54.07 -3.23
C LYS A 232 6.44 -54.50 -4.21
N ALA A 233 5.16 -54.39 -3.82
CA ALA A 233 4.03 -54.55 -4.74
C ALA A 233 4.04 -53.53 -5.89
N TRP A 234 4.53 -52.30 -5.68
CA TRP A 234 4.63 -51.26 -6.72
C TRP A 234 5.69 -51.59 -7.77
N LEU A 235 6.86 -52.10 -7.34
CA LEU A 235 7.87 -52.62 -8.28
C LEU A 235 7.32 -53.81 -9.08
N SER A 236 6.63 -54.75 -8.41
CA SER A 236 6.07 -55.93 -9.07
C SER A 236 4.98 -55.58 -10.09
N ILE A 237 4.09 -54.61 -9.81
CA ILE A 237 3.05 -54.20 -10.77
C ILE A 237 3.65 -53.41 -11.95
N ILE A 238 4.65 -52.55 -11.72
CA ILE A 238 5.39 -51.86 -12.79
C ILE A 238 6.08 -52.87 -13.72
N LEU A 239 6.76 -53.88 -13.16
CA LEU A 239 7.43 -54.92 -13.94
C LEU A 239 6.45 -55.79 -14.77
N VAL A 240 5.29 -56.15 -14.22
CA VAL A 240 4.25 -56.87 -14.99
C VAL A 240 3.67 -55.99 -16.09
N LYS A 241 3.41 -54.70 -15.83
CA LYS A 241 2.94 -53.74 -16.84
C LYS A 241 3.97 -53.52 -17.95
N TYR A 242 5.24 -53.33 -17.61
CA TYR A 242 6.35 -53.24 -18.56
C TYR A 242 6.34 -54.42 -19.53
N LYS A 243 6.27 -55.65 -19.01
CA LYS A 243 6.20 -56.87 -19.84
C LYS A 243 4.93 -56.94 -20.68
N TYR A 244 3.77 -56.63 -20.11
CA TYR A 244 2.51 -56.59 -20.85
C TYR A 244 2.58 -55.62 -22.05
N TYR A 245 2.97 -54.37 -21.83
CA TYR A 245 3.06 -53.38 -22.91
C TYR A 245 4.19 -53.67 -23.90
N GLN A 246 5.28 -54.33 -23.47
CA GLN A 246 6.35 -54.78 -24.37
C GLN A 246 5.83 -55.85 -25.36
N GLY A 247 4.96 -56.76 -24.89
CA GLY A 247 4.22 -57.67 -25.77
C GLY A 247 3.23 -56.95 -26.69
N VAL A 248 2.41 -56.04 -26.15
CA VAL A 248 1.42 -55.26 -26.93
C VAL A 248 2.10 -54.44 -28.05
N ALA A 249 3.20 -53.75 -27.77
CA ALA A 249 3.91 -52.93 -28.74
C ALA A 249 4.44 -53.76 -29.93
N GLN A 250 5.02 -54.94 -29.65
CA GLN A 250 5.50 -55.84 -30.70
C GLN A 250 4.33 -56.49 -31.47
N GLN A 251 3.21 -56.83 -30.82
CA GLN A 251 2.02 -57.35 -31.51
C GLN A 251 1.45 -56.34 -32.52
N TYR A 252 1.33 -55.05 -32.14
CA TYR A 252 0.81 -54.02 -33.04
C TYR A 252 1.84 -53.58 -34.10
N LYS A 253 3.15 -53.64 -33.83
CA LYS A 253 4.17 -53.46 -34.89
C LYS A 253 4.16 -54.64 -35.87
N ALA A 254 3.95 -55.88 -35.42
CA ALA A 254 3.79 -57.03 -36.31
C ALA A 254 2.57 -56.87 -37.23
N ALA A 255 1.42 -56.43 -36.70
CA ALA A 255 0.23 -56.12 -37.50
C ALA A 255 0.45 -54.95 -38.49
N ALA A 256 1.34 -54.01 -38.18
CA ALA A 256 1.76 -52.99 -39.15
C ALA A 256 2.67 -53.61 -40.25
N CYS A 257 3.64 -54.45 -39.88
CA CYS A 257 4.49 -55.16 -40.86
C CYS A 257 3.66 -56.06 -41.80
N GLU A 258 2.60 -56.70 -41.30
CA GLU A 258 1.62 -57.47 -42.09
C GLU A 258 0.92 -56.61 -43.16
N ALA A 259 0.58 -55.36 -42.83
CA ALA A 259 0.00 -54.39 -43.77
C ALA A 259 1.04 -53.75 -44.72
N ASP A 260 2.30 -53.66 -44.28
CA ASP A 260 3.44 -53.19 -45.08
C ASP A 260 4.01 -54.31 -45.99
N GLY A 261 3.55 -55.57 -45.86
CA GLY A 261 3.97 -56.72 -46.66
C GLY A 261 5.24 -57.44 -46.19
N LEU A 262 5.67 -57.25 -44.94
CA LEU A 262 6.91 -57.78 -44.34
C LEU A 262 6.61 -58.96 -43.40
N TYR A 263 6.34 -60.13 -43.98
CA TYR A 263 5.89 -61.35 -43.30
C TYR A 263 7.02 -62.01 -42.48
N GLY A 264 8.27 -61.96 -42.95
CA GLY A 264 9.41 -62.45 -42.18
C GLY A 264 9.60 -61.70 -40.86
N GLU A 265 9.49 -60.36 -40.88
CA GLU A 265 9.60 -59.51 -39.69
C GLU A 265 8.39 -59.68 -38.74
N GLN A 266 7.19 -59.88 -39.30
CA GLN A 266 5.95 -60.15 -38.55
C GLN A 266 6.11 -61.39 -37.65
N VAL A 267 6.64 -62.51 -38.19
CA VAL A 267 6.84 -63.77 -37.44
C VAL A 267 7.81 -63.59 -36.27
N ALA A 268 8.95 -62.91 -36.51
CA ALA A 268 9.94 -62.63 -35.47
C ALA A 268 9.34 -61.78 -34.33
N ARG A 269 8.66 -60.68 -34.66
CA ARG A 269 8.03 -59.80 -33.66
C ARG A 269 6.92 -60.47 -32.86
N LEU A 270 6.12 -61.34 -33.48
CA LEU A 270 5.12 -62.14 -32.76
C LEU A 270 5.79 -63.18 -31.83
N GLY A 271 6.94 -63.72 -32.21
CA GLY A 271 7.77 -64.58 -31.35
C GLY A 271 8.25 -63.86 -30.09
N VAL A 272 8.79 -62.64 -30.23
CA VAL A 272 9.19 -61.79 -29.10
C VAL A 272 7.98 -61.43 -28.23
N ALA A 273 6.85 -61.06 -28.84
CA ALA A 273 5.62 -60.72 -28.12
C ALA A 273 5.08 -61.89 -27.27
N GLU A 274 5.08 -63.10 -27.83
CA GLU A 274 4.67 -64.34 -27.15
C GLU A 274 5.57 -64.64 -25.94
N GLN A 275 6.89 -64.59 -26.10
CA GLN A 275 7.84 -64.89 -25.03
C GLN A 275 7.71 -63.90 -23.86
N VAL A 276 7.71 -62.60 -24.18
CA VAL A 276 7.61 -61.52 -23.17
C VAL A 276 6.28 -61.59 -22.39
N ALA A 277 5.17 -61.93 -23.06
CA ALA A 277 3.87 -62.09 -22.41
C ALA A 277 3.83 -63.32 -21.47
N LYS A 278 4.49 -64.44 -21.85
CA LYS A 278 4.67 -65.60 -20.97
C LYS A 278 5.47 -65.25 -19.73
N ASP A 279 6.59 -64.56 -19.88
CA ASP A 279 7.45 -64.13 -18.77
C ASP A 279 6.70 -63.23 -17.77
N GLY A 280 5.89 -62.29 -18.27
CA GLY A 280 5.01 -61.46 -17.45
C GLY A 280 3.94 -62.26 -16.68
N SER A 281 3.35 -63.28 -17.31
CA SER A 281 2.32 -64.13 -16.69
C SER A 281 2.85 -65.10 -15.62
N GLY A 282 4.15 -65.41 -15.66
CA GLY A 282 4.76 -66.47 -14.85
C GLY A 282 5.10 -66.05 -13.41
N LYS A 283 6.40 -66.10 -13.08
CA LYS A 283 6.88 -65.89 -11.70
C LYS A 283 6.50 -64.50 -11.16
N VAL A 284 6.63 -63.44 -11.97
CA VAL A 284 6.42 -62.06 -11.52
C VAL A 284 4.98 -61.81 -11.07
N ALA A 285 3.99 -62.16 -11.91
CA ALA A 285 2.58 -62.03 -11.54
C ALA A 285 2.21 -62.91 -10.34
N THR A 286 2.81 -64.10 -10.21
CA THR A 286 2.62 -64.97 -9.03
C THR A 286 3.14 -64.31 -7.75
N THR A 287 4.31 -63.67 -7.79
CA THR A 287 4.85 -62.89 -6.66
C THR A 287 3.99 -61.67 -6.33
N LEU A 288 3.46 -60.95 -7.34
CA LEU A 288 2.53 -59.84 -7.13
C LEU A 288 1.25 -60.29 -6.40
N ILE A 289 0.66 -61.43 -6.80
CA ILE A 289 -0.53 -62.00 -6.14
C ILE A 289 -0.22 -62.34 -4.67
N GLN A 290 0.94 -62.93 -4.37
CA GLN A 290 1.36 -63.23 -3.01
C GLN A 290 1.57 -61.96 -2.16
N GLN A 291 2.16 -60.91 -2.73
CA GLN A 291 2.36 -59.62 -2.05
C GLN A 291 1.02 -58.94 -1.72
N VAL A 292 0.12 -58.80 -2.70
CA VAL A 292 -1.20 -58.18 -2.50
C VAL A 292 -2.04 -58.97 -1.50
N ALA A 293 -1.98 -60.31 -1.52
CA ALA A 293 -2.67 -61.16 -0.55
C ALA A 293 -2.12 -60.99 0.88
N ALA A 294 -0.79 -60.89 1.06
CA ALA A 294 -0.19 -60.67 2.38
C ALA A 294 -0.69 -59.34 2.99
N THR A 295 -0.68 -58.26 2.20
CA THR A 295 -1.15 -56.92 2.60
C THR A 295 -2.63 -56.88 3.02
N ALA A 296 -3.45 -57.84 2.57
CA ALA A 296 -4.87 -57.93 2.90
C ALA A 296 -5.21 -58.78 4.14
N THR A 297 -4.24 -59.48 4.76
CA THR A 297 -4.50 -60.43 5.86
C THR A 297 -4.30 -59.88 7.28
N THR A 298 -3.73 -58.68 7.43
CA THR A 298 -3.50 -58.03 8.74
C THR A 298 -4.77 -57.41 9.35
N THR A 299 -5.90 -57.40 8.62
CA THR A 299 -7.07 -56.58 8.96
C THR A 299 -8.00 -57.18 10.02
N THR A 300 -7.91 -58.49 10.34
CA THR A 300 -8.92 -59.20 11.17
C THR A 300 -8.62 -59.28 12.66
N ALA A 301 -7.51 -58.72 13.16
CA ALA A 301 -7.01 -58.99 14.52
C ALA A 301 -6.94 -57.75 15.45
N ALA A 302 -7.40 -56.58 15.02
CA ALA A 302 -7.24 -55.32 15.78
C ALA A 302 -8.54 -54.90 16.52
N THR A 303 -8.73 -55.39 17.74
CA THR A 303 -9.65 -54.76 18.71
C THR A 303 -9.08 -53.44 19.21
N ALA A 304 -9.93 -52.48 19.56
CA ALA A 304 -9.52 -51.11 19.86
C ALA A 304 -8.84 -50.97 21.23
N SER A 305 -7.54 -50.64 21.27
CA SER A 305 -6.83 -49.96 22.38
C SER A 305 -5.31 -49.76 22.19
N SER A 306 -4.77 -49.69 20.97
CA SER A 306 -3.34 -49.35 20.75
C SER A 306 -3.08 -48.62 19.43
N PRO A 307 -2.08 -47.73 19.34
CA PRO A 307 -1.77 -46.96 18.14
C PRO A 307 -1.13 -47.86 17.07
N ALA A 308 -1.80 -48.03 15.93
CA ALA A 308 -1.37 -48.94 14.86
C ALA A 308 -0.20 -48.37 14.02
N THR A 309 1.02 -48.79 14.34
CA THR A 309 2.26 -48.47 13.62
C THR A 309 2.43 -49.27 12.32
N THR A 310 1.50 -49.11 11.36
CA THR A 310 1.70 -49.31 9.90
C THR A 310 0.39 -48.99 9.16
N SER A 311 0.30 -47.83 8.50
CA SER A 311 -0.95 -47.38 7.85
C SER A 311 -0.98 -47.53 6.32
N HIS A 312 0.05 -48.14 5.73
CA HIS A 312 0.32 -48.13 4.29
C HIS A 312 -0.54 -49.10 3.44
N ALA A 313 -1.36 -49.95 4.06
CA ALA A 313 -2.03 -51.08 3.38
C ALA A 313 -3.40 -50.76 2.75
N ASN A 314 -4.06 -49.66 3.11
CA ASN A 314 -5.49 -49.47 2.79
C ASN A 314 -5.75 -48.84 1.40
N GLY A 315 -5.68 -49.68 0.37
CA GLY A 315 -6.27 -49.42 -0.95
C GLY A 315 -5.52 -48.41 -1.80
N THR A 316 -4.21 -48.58 -1.97
CA THR A 316 -3.43 -47.98 -3.07
C THR A 316 -3.51 -48.81 -4.37
N LEU A 317 -3.83 -50.10 -4.24
CA LEU A 317 -4.04 -51.08 -5.33
C LEU A 317 -5.38 -51.82 -5.14
N PRO A 318 -6.07 -52.22 -6.23
CA PRO A 318 -7.18 -53.17 -6.17
C PRO A 318 -6.74 -54.56 -5.70
N ALA A 319 -7.54 -55.25 -4.89
CA ALA A 319 -7.20 -56.56 -4.32
C ALA A 319 -7.11 -57.69 -5.37
N ASP A 320 -7.77 -57.52 -6.52
CA ASP A 320 -7.76 -58.43 -7.68
C ASP A 320 -6.65 -58.12 -8.70
N ALA A 321 -5.92 -57.01 -8.55
CA ALA A 321 -5.00 -56.48 -9.55
C ALA A 321 -3.96 -57.49 -10.07
N GLY A 322 -3.38 -58.31 -9.18
CA GLY A 322 -2.41 -59.34 -9.57
C GLY A 322 -3.01 -60.46 -10.42
N VAL A 323 -4.25 -60.86 -10.13
CA VAL A 323 -4.97 -61.90 -10.88
C VAL A 323 -5.39 -61.37 -12.25
N VAL A 324 -5.93 -60.14 -12.29
CA VAL A 324 -6.36 -59.47 -13.53
C VAL A 324 -5.19 -59.29 -14.50
N LEU A 325 -4.03 -58.82 -14.02
CA LEU A 325 -2.84 -58.68 -14.86
C LEU A 325 -2.29 -60.03 -15.34
N GLN A 326 -2.31 -61.07 -14.50
CA GLN A 326 -1.88 -62.40 -14.95
C GLN A 326 -2.75 -62.90 -16.11
N GLU A 327 -4.06 -62.72 -16.02
CA GLU A 327 -5.01 -63.19 -17.05
C GLU A 327 -4.90 -62.38 -18.35
N LEU A 328 -4.64 -61.07 -18.27
CA LEU A 328 -4.33 -60.24 -19.43
C LEU A 328 -3.02 -60.69 -20.13
N CYS A 329 -1.97 -61.01 -19.37
CA CYS A 329 -0.73 -61.54 -19.93
C CYS A 329 -0.91 -62.91 -20.59
N LYS A 330 -1.71 -63.83 -20.01
CA LYS A 330 -2.05 -65.12 -20.63
C LYS A 330 -2.84 -64.92 -21.93
N THR A 331 -3.86 -64.04 -21.91
CA THR A 331 -4.69 -63.73 -23.09
C THR A 331 -3.85 -63.15 -24.23
N LEU A 332 -2.92 -62.25 -23.92
CA LEU A 332 -1.96 -61.69 -24.87
C LEU A 332 -1.03 -62.77 -25.43
N ALA A 333 -0.47 -63.64 -24.58
CA ALA A 333 0.40 -64.73 -25.01
C ALA A 333 -0.32 -65.72 -25.95
N ALA A 334 -1.56 -66.09 -25.64
CA ALA A 334 -2.39 -66.94 -26.50
C ALA A 334 -2.67 -66.26 -27.86
N THR A 335 -3.11 -65.00 -27.84
CA THR A 335 -3.40 -64.22 -29.07
C THR A 335 -2.15 -64.07 -29.96
N CYS A 336 -0.98 -63.83 -29.36
CA CYS A 336 0.29 -63.77 -30.09
C CYS A 336 0.70 -65.14 -30.65
N GLY A 337 0.54 -66.22 -29.88
CA GLY A 337 0.83 -67.59 -30.31
C GLY A 337 -0.04 -68.05 -31.49
N GLU A 338 -1.35 -67.77 -31.45
CA GLU A 338 -2.29 -68.06 -32.54
C GLU A 338 -1.90 -67.30 -33.82
N LYS A 339 -1.67 -65.98 -33.71
CA LYS A 339 -1.24 -65.14 -34.85
C LYS A 339 0.11 -65.57 -35.41
N LYS A 340 1.06 -65.94 -34.54
CA LYS A 340 2.38 -66.47 -34.93
C LYS A 340 2.22 -67.77 -35.71
N ALA A 341 1.40 -68.71 -35.23
CA ALA A 341 1.15 -69.99 -35.90
C ALA A 341 0.42 -69.82 -37.25
N ALA A 342 -0.35 -68.75 -37.44
CA ALA A 342 -0.89 -68.38 -38.75
C ALA A 342 0.20 -67.77 -39.65
N ALA A 343 0.87 -66.69 -39.20
CA ALA A 343 1.90 -66.00 -39.97
C ALA A 343 3.07 -66.91 -40.38
N THR A 344 3.51 -67.83 -39.51
CA THR A 344 4.52 -68.84 -39.84
C THR A 344 4.00 -69.80 -40.91
N ARG A 345 2.76 -70.31 -40.81
CA ARG A 345 2.18 -71.18 -41.84
C ARG A 345 2.10 -70.46 -43.20
N ASP A 346 1.68 -69.21 -43.21
CA ASP A 346 1.49 -68.45 -44.44
C ASP A 346 2.85 -68.04 -45.04
N ASN A 347 3.86 -67.74 -44.21
CA ASN A 347 5.23 -67.57 -44.68
C ASN A 347 5.82 -68.88 -45.24
N ASP A 348 5.69 -70.00 -44.54
CA ASP A 348 6.26 -71.30 -44.93
C ASP A 348 5.56 -71.95 -46.14
N MET A 349 4.37 -71.45 -46.53
CA MET A 349 3.57 -72.00 -47.64
C MET A 349 3.36 -71.03 -48.81
N ILE A 350 3.54 -69.71 -48.60
CA ILE A 350 3.24 -68.67 -49.61
C ILE A 350 4.48 -67.78 -49.83
N TYR A 351 4.91 -67.04 -48.81
CA TYR A 351 5.82 -65.90 -48.99
C TYR A 351 7.32 -66.27 -48.97
N HIS A 352 7.70 -67.28 -48.19
CA HIS A 352 9.07 -67.78 -48.01
C HIS A 352 10.10 -66.70 -47.61
N GLU A 353 9.68 -65.67 -46.86
CA GLU A 353 10.60 -64.63 -46.39
C GLU A 353 11.50 -65.13 -45.26
N HIS A 354 12.73 -64.62 -45.22
CA HIS A 354 13.70 -64.93 -44.17
C HIS A 354 13.32 -64.23 -42.85
N VAL A 355 12.92 -65.00 -41.85
CA VAL A 355 12.65 -64.51 -40.49
C VAL A 355 13.94 -63.95 -39.85
N PRO A 356 14.03 -62.65 -39.53
CA PRO A 356 15.21 -62.05 -38.93
C PRO A 356 15.37 -62.47 -37.46
N GLN A 357 16.61 -62.47 -36.96
CA GLN A 357 16.87 -62.70 -35.53
C GLN A 357 16.47 -61.49 -34.69
N ASP A 358 16.02 -61.73 -33.46
CA ASP A 358 15.52 -60.73 -32.51
C ASP A 358 16.44 -59.51 -32.31
N SER A 359 17.75 -59.72 -32.39
CA SER A 359 18.81 -58.68 -32.26
C SER A 359 18.93 -57.74 -33.46
N ILE A 360 18.33 -58.09 -34.61
CA ILE A 360 18.39 -57.34 -35.87
C ILE A 360 17.09 -56.53 -36.10
N LEU A 361 16.04 -56.80 -35.30
CA LEU A 361 14.75 -56.12 -35.40
C LEU A 361 14.88 -54.61 -35.17
N THR A 362 14.27 -53.82 -36.05
CA THR A 362 14.27 -52.35 -35.92
C THR A 362 13.54 -51.92 -34.63
N PRO A 363 14.10 -50.98 -33.84
CA PRO A 363 13.41 -50.38 -32.71
C PRO A 363 12.09 -49.73 -33.14
N ILE A 364 11.09 -49.75 -32.27
CA ILE A 364 9.81 -49.08 -32.51
C ILE A 364 9.97 -47.60 -32.12
N ASP A 365 9.58 -46.69 -33.02
CA ASP A 365 9.53 -45.25 -32.72
C ASP A 365 8.64 -44.97 -31.50
N ARG A 366 8.95 -43.93 -30.72
CA ARG A 366 8.21 -43.57 -29.51
C ARG A 366 7.37 -42.32 -29.76
N LEU A 367 6.14 -42.30 -29.26
CA LEU A 367 5.26 -41.13 -29.32
C LEU A 367 4.67 -40.77 -27.95
N LYS A 368 5.15 -39.65 -27.37
CA LYS A 368 4.53 -39.00 -26.20
C LYS A 368 3.26 -38.28 -26.66
N ALA A 369 2.10 -38.80 -26.27
CA ALA A 369 0.79 -38.23 -26.60
C ALA A 369 0.12 -37.54 -25.40
N VAL A 370 0.76 -37.59 -24.23
CA VAL A 370 0.25 -37.05 -22.97
C VAL A 370 1.27 -36.11 -22.35
N GLN A 371 0.77 -34.99 -21.83
CA GLN A 371 1.48 -34.02 -21.00
C GLN A 371 0.66 -33.79 -19.73
N ALA A 372 1.28 -33.27 -18.68
CA ALA A 372 0.55 -32.77 -17.52
C ALA A 372 -0.27 -31.54 -17.92
N ILE A 373 -1.36 -31.25 -17.19
CA ILE A 373 -2.09 -29.99 -17.37
C ILE A 373 -1.52 -28.98 -16.36
N PRO A 374 -0.95 -27.84 -16.79
CA PRO A 374 -0.40 -26.84 -15.88
C PRO A 374 -1.44 -26.36 -14.86
N MET A 375 -1.02 -26.14 -13.62
CA MET A 375 -1.95 -25.75 -12.55
C MET A 375 -2.71 -24.44 -12.87
N ALA A 376 -2.07 -23.50 -13.57
CA ALA A 376 -2.72 -22.28 -14.04
C ALA A 376 -3.88 -22.52 -15.03
N GLU A 377 -3.82 -23.57 -15.87
CA GLU A 377 -4.91 -23.92 -16.79
C GLU A 377 -6.07 -24.60 -16.05
N LEU A 378 -5.79 -25.40 -15.02
CA LEU A 378 -6.80 -26.07 -14.20
C LEU A 378 -7.71 -25.09 -13.44
N TYR A 379 -7.18 -23.92 -13.02
CA TYR A 379 -7.93 -22.85 -12.35
C TYR A 379 -8.36 -21.70 -13.28
N GLY A 380 -7.59 -21.38 -14.33
CA GLY A 380 -7.83 -20.20 -15.19
C GLY A 380 -8.46 -20.50 -16.56
N GLY A 381 -8.54 -21.76 -16.98
CA GLY A 381 -9.14 -22.14 -18.27
C GLY A 381 -10.67 -22.05 -18.28
N GLY A 382 -11.23 -21.40 -19.30
CA GLY A 382 -12.68 -21.13 -19.44
C GLY A 382 -13.62 -22.34 -19.54
N ALA A 383 -13.13 -23.56 -19.38
CA ALA A 383 -13.94 -24.77 -19.17
C ALA A 383 -14.37 -24.95 -17.69
N ASN A 384 -13.64 -24.35 -16.74
CA ASN A 384 -13.72 -24.67 -15.31
C ASN A 384 -14.32 -23.55 -14.44
N ASP A 385 -15.37 -22.87 -14.91
CA ASP A 385 -16.25 -22.02 -14.10
C ASP A 385 -16.83 -22.77 -12.86
N GLN A 386 -16.84 -24.10 -12.89
CA GLN A 386 -17.12 -24.96 -11.74
C GLN A 386 -16.07 -24.85 -10.60
N MET A 387 -14.78 -24.65 -10.90
CA MET A 387 -13.71 -24.63 -9.88
C MET A 387 -13.81 -23.37 -9.02
N THR A 388 -13.97 -22.20 -9.63
CA THR A 388 -14.19 -20.93 -8.92
C THR A 388 -15.44 -21.00 -8.04
N LYS A 389 -16.49 -21.68 -8.50
CA LYS A 389 -17.71 -21.96 -7.71
C LYS A 389 -17.50 -22.97 -6.57
N VAL A 390 -16.57 -23.91 -6.70
CA VAL A 390 -16.16 -24.82 -5.62
C VAL A 390 -15.37 -24.07 -4.53
N ILE A 391 -14.43 -23.21 -4.91
CA ILE A 391 -13.64 -22.39 -3.97
C ILE A 391 -14.53 -21.38 -3.22
N GLY A 392 -15.46 -20.75 -3.92
CA GLY A 392 -16.37 -19.75 -3.35
C GLY A 392 -15.71 -18.37 -3.15
N PRO A 393 -16.42 -17.41 -2.54
CA PRO A 393 -15.89 -16.09 -2.25
C PRO A 393 -14.78 -16.12 -1.18
N ASP A 394 -13.89 -15.13 -1.19
CA ASP A 394 -12.85 -14.95 -0.18
C ASP A 394 -13.46 -14.73 1.22
N ILE A 395 -13.13 -15.61 2.17
CA ILE A 395 -13.58 -15.54 3.57
C ILE A 395 -13.13 -14.23 4.23
N PHE A 396 -11.94 -13.73 3.88
CA PHE A 396 -11.33 -12.53 4.46
C PHE A 396 -11.44 -11.30 3.56
N ALA A 397 -12.36 -11.27 2.59
CA ALA A 397 -12.55 -10.20 1.61
C ALA A 397 -12.41 -8.78 2.19
N LYS A 398 -13.04 -8.55 3.36
CA LYS A 398 -13.13 -7.27 4.10
C LYS A 398 -11.79 -6.79 4.71
N LEU A 399 -10.84 -7.69 4.96
CA LEU A 399 -9.67 -7.43 5.80
C LEU A 399 -8.45 -7.10 4.93
N ILE A 400 -8.29 -5.82 4.61
CA ILE A 400 -7.29 -5.31 3.66
C ILE A 400 -5.98 -4.98 4.39
N PRO A 401 -4.81 -5.50 3.96
CA PRO A 401 -3.52 -5.23 4.61
C PRO A 401 -3.18 -3.74 4.66
N LEU A 402 -2.51 -3.30 5.73
CA LEU A 402 -2.03 -1.91 5.84
C LEU A 402 -1.15 -1.49 4.64
N SER A 403 -0.32 -2.39 4.10
CA SER A 403 0.47 -2.11 2.89
C SER A 403 -0.38 -1.81 1.65
N VAL A 404 -1.60 -2.37 1.58
CA VAL A 404 -2.56 -2.10 0.49
C VAL A 404 -3.32 -0.81 0.77
N HIS A 405 -3.58 -0.45 2.03
CA HIS A 405 -4.07 0.88 2.39
C HIS A 405 -3.03 1.98 2.13
N GLU A 406 -1.73 1.70 2.32
CA GLU A 406 -0.63 2.59 1.96
C GLU A 406 -0.56 2.80 0.45
N SER A 407 -0.53 1.73 -0.37
CA SER A 407 -0.49 1.89 -1.83
C SER A 407 -1.81 2.40 -2.44
N ALA A 408 -2.97 2.12 -1.84
CA ALA A 408 -4.23 2.78 -2.18
C ALA A 408 -4.25 4.27 -1.78
N SER A 409 -3.57 4.66 -0.71
CA SER A 409 -3.41 6.08 -0.32
C SER A 409 -2.47 6.81 -1.29
N LEU A 410 -1.40 6.18 -1.76
CA LEU A 410 -0.54 6.71 -2.82
C LEU A 410 -1.32 6.88 -4.14
N TYR A 411 -2.16 5.91 -4.52
CA TYR A 411 -3.05 6.05 -5.67
C TYR A 411 -4.07 7.18 -5.49
N SER A 412 -4.65 7.31 -4.29
CA SER A 412 -5.53 8.42 -3.93
C SER A 412 -4.81 9.78 -4.01
N GLU A 413 -3.50 9.82 -3.74
CA GLU A 413 -2.66 11.01 -3.91
C GLU A 413 -2.43 11.32 -5.40
N GLU A 414 -2.16 10.33 -6.25
CA GLU A 414 -2.03 10.52 -7.72
C GLU A 414 -3.36 10.94 -8.36
N GLN A 415 -4.47 10.33 -7.95
CA GLN A 415 -5.82 10.79 -8.28
C GLN A 415 -6.06 12.24 -7.82
N ALA A 416 -5.64 12.61 -6.60
CA ALA A 416 -5.77 13.97 -6.11
C ALA A 416 -4.87 14.96 -6.88
N LYS A 417 -3.67 14.57 -7.31
CA LYS A 417 -2.80 15.36 -8.20
C LYS A 417 -3.48 15.58 -9.55
N LEU A 418 -4.04 14.54 -10.16
CA LEU A 418 -4.81 14.61 -11.41
C LEU A 418 -5.97 15.61 -11.29
N VAL A 419 -6.81 15.45 -10.26
CA VAL A 419 -7.98 16.31 -10.01
C VAL A 419 -7.57 17.75 -9.69
N ARG A 420 -6.46 17.97 -8.97
CA ARG A 420 -5.92 19.32 -8.72
C ARG A 420 -5.45 19.97 -10.03
N ALA A 421 -4.64 19.28 -10.83
CA ALA A 421 -4.12 19.81 -12.09
C ALA A 421 -5.22 20.14 -13.11
N GLU A 422 -6.26 19.29 -13.23
CA GLU A 422 -7.41 19.64 -14.09
C GLU A 422 -8.28 20.76 -13.50
N THR A 423 -8.41 20.86 -12.16
CA THR A 423 -9.11 22.00 -11.52
C THR A 423 -8.36 23.30 -11.77
N GLU A 424 -7.05 23.32 -11.57
CA GLU A 424 -6.17 24.48 -11.78
C GLU A 424 -6.27 25.00 -13.23
N LYS A 425 -6.24 24.13 -14.24
CA LYS A 425 -6.49 24.52 -15.65
C LYS A 425 -7.87 25.16 -15.85
N CYS A 426 -8.91 24.61 -15.20
CA CYS A 426 -10.26 25.15 -15.30
C CYS A 426 -10.39 26.53 -14.65
N ASP A 427 -9.73 26.74 -13.50
CA ASP A 427 -9.72 27.98 -12.74
C ASP A 427 -8.85 29.06 -13.41
N LEU A 428 -7.68 28.71 -13.93
CA LEU A 428 -6.84 29.59 -14.76
C LEU A 428 -7.60 30.08 -15.99
N ALA A 429 -8.30 29.19 -16.70
CA ALA A 429 -9.11 29.57 -17.86
C ALA A 429 -10.35 30.41 -17.46
N LYS A 430 -10.90 30.20 -16.26
CA LYS A 430 -11.98 31.05 -15.72
C LYS A 430 -11.46 32.44 -15.34
N ALA A 431 -10.23 32.53 -14.82
CA ALA A 431 -9.55 33.79 -14.55
C ALA A 431 -9.20 34.53 -15.86
N GLU A 432 -8.68 33.85 -16.88
CA GLU A 432 -8.43 34.40 -18.22
C GLU A 432 -9.72 34.97 -18.84
N LEU A 433 -10.82 34.22 -18.80
CA LEU A 433 -12.12 34.67 -19.30
C LEU A 433 -12.62 35.91 -18.54
N LYS A 434 -12.56 35.89 -17.20
CA LYS A 434 -12.95 37.02 -16.36
C LYS A 434 -12.09 38.27 -16.65
N ALA A 435 -10.77 38.12 -16.70
CA ALA A 435 -9.84 39.20 -16.98
C ALA A 435 -10.05 39.79 -18.39
N SER A 436 -10.35 38.93 -19.38
CA SER A 436 -10.68 39.35 -20.75
C SER A 436 -11.98 40.16 -20.80
N LEU A 437 -13.03 39.70 -20.11
CA LEU A 437 -14.31 40.41 -20.00
C LEU A 437 -14.15 41.75 -19.25
N GLU A 438 -13.37 41.77 -18.16
CA GLU A 438 -13.11 42.97 -17.36
C GLU A 438 -12.26 44.01 -18.12
N TYR A 439 -11.24 43.57 -18.88
CA TYR A 439 -10.46 44.42 -19.79
C TYR A 439 -11.33 45.06 -20.88
N MET A 440 -12.27 44.30 -21.45
CA MET A 440 -13.27 44.81 -22.39
C MET A 440 -14.45 45.55 -21.70
N LYS A 441 -14.50 45.57 -20.36
CA LYS A 441 -15.60 46.12 -19.54
C LYS A 441 -16.99 45.55 -19.91
N LEU A 442 -17.03 44.29 -20.32
CA LEU A 442 -18.26 43.55 -20.68
C LEU A 442 -18.81 42.82 -19.43
N PRO A 443 -20.14 42.69 -19.27
CA PRO A 443 -21.21 43.16 -20.18
C PRO A 443 -21.55 44.65 -19.99
N ALA A 444 -21.09 45.31 -18.92
CA ALA A 444 -21.53 46.66 -18.51
C ALA A 444 -21.30 47.81 -19.51
N SER A 445 -20.52 47.59 -20.58
CA SER A 445 -20.43 48.51 -21.72
C SER A 445 -21.56 48.35 -22.75
N LEU A 446 -22.18 47.16 -22.89
CA LEU A 446 -23.21 46.88 -23.90
C LEU A 446 -24.53 47.60 -23.60
N ASP A 447 -24.97 47.59 -22.34
CA ASP A 447 -26.22 48.27 -21.96
C ASP A 447 -26.15 49.79 -22.19
N LYS A 448 -24.96 50.39 -22.14
CA LYS A 448 -24.75 51.82 -22.45
C LYS A 448 -24.98 52.13 -23.94
N PHE A 449 -24.66 51.19 -24.83
CA PHE A 449 -24.99 51.30 -26.25
C PHE A 449 -26.47 50.99 -26.55
N LYS A 450 -27.17 50.25 -25.67
CA LYS A 450 -28.62 50.05 -25.75
C LYS A 450 -29.39 51.28 -25.25
N THR A 451 -29.01 51.87 -24.11
CA THR A 451 -29.73 53.01 -23.51
C THR A 451 -29.51 54.34 -24.23
N GLY A 452 -28.42 54.53 -24.97
CA GLY A 452 -28.17 55.73 -25.77
C GLY A 452 -29.17 55.96 -26.92
N VAL A 453 -30.12 55.05 -27.15
CA VAL A 453 -31.18 55.16 -28.17
C VAL A 453 -32.43 55.88 -27.63
N ASP A 454 -32.74 55.76 -26.33
CA ASP A 454 -33.92 56.36 -25.71
C ASP A 454 -33.57 57.68 -25.00
N GLY A 455 -33.67 58.79 -25.75
CA GLY A 455 -33.28 60.13 -25.28
C GLY A 455 -34.14 60.66 -24.12
N ILE A 456 -33.70 60.44 -22.88
CA ILE A 456 -34.40 60.86 -21.65
C ILE A 456 -33.51 61.75 -20.76
N SER A 457 -33.80 63.06 -20.77
CA SER A 457 -33.49 64.10 -19.77
C SER A 457 -32.25 63.94 -18.86
N LYS A 458 -31.22 64.76 -19.14
CA LYS A 458 -29.96 64.94 -18.37
C LYS A 458 -30.10 64.98 -16.83
N SER A 459 -31.24 65.45 -16.30
CA SER A 459 -31.51 65.48 -14.85
C SER A 459 -31.56 64.09 -14.21
N ARG A 460 -32.05 63.07 -14.92
CA ARG A 460 -32.22 61.71 -14.38
C ARG A 460 -30.93 60.89 -14.42
N GLU A 461 -30.00 61.23 -15.32
CA GLU A 461 -28.65 60.64 -15.36
C GLU A 461 -27.87 60.96 -14.07
N MET A 462 -27.96 62.20 -13.58
CA MET A 462 -27.35 62.65 -12.34
C MET A 462 -27.91 61.87 -11.12
N GLU A 463 -29.23 61.74 -11.06
CA GLU A 463 -29.95 61.06 -9.98
C GLU A 463 -29.67 59.54 -9.97
N MET A 464 -29.65 58.90 -11.15
CA MET A 464 -29.33 57.47 -11.30
C MET A 464 -27.83 57.16 -11.10
N ALA A 465 -26.93 58.13 -11.31
CA ALA A 465 -25.52 57.98 -10.96
C ALA A 465 -25.30 57.94 -9.43
N MET A 466 -26.09 58.71 -8.66
CA MET A 466 -26.04 58.76 -7.20
C MET A 466 -26.65 57.52 -6.51
N ALA A 467 -27.53 56.78 -7.18
CA ALA A 467 -28.09 55.54 -6.65
C ALA A 467 -26.99 54.47 -6.43
N PRO A 468 -27.01 53.70 -5.32
CA PRO A 468 -26.12 52.57 -5.12
C PRO A 468 -26.36 51.51 -6.22
N PRO A 469 -25.32 50.81 -6.71
CA PRO A 469 -25.50 49.80 -7.74
C PRO A 469 -26.30 48.61 -7.18
N SER A 470 -27.13 48.00 -8.03
CA SER A 470 -28.02 46.88 -7.67
C SER A 470 -27.27 45.72 -7.01
N GLU A 471 -26.03 45.46 -7.41
CA GLU A 471 -25.12 44.52 -6.75
C GLU A 471 -25.04 44.76 -5.24
N VAL A 472 -24.71 45.98 -4.80
CA VAL A 472 -24.54 46.32 -3.37
C VAL A 472 -25.86 46.23 -2.61
N VAL A 473 -26.99 46.49 -3.26
CA VAL A 473 -28.32 46.24 -2.67
C VAL A 473 -28.52 44.74 -2.43
N THR A 474 -28.21 43.88 -3.42
CA THR A 474 -28.26 42.42 -3.21
C THR A 474 -27.23 41.92 -2.17
N LEU A 475 -26.06 42.55 -2.05
CA LEU A 475 -25.09 42.20 -1.00
C LEU A 475 -25.63 42.53 0.40
N ALA A 476 -26.36 43.65 0.54
CA ALA A 476 -27.02 44.04 1.78
C ALA A 476 -28.21 43.13 2.12
N ASP A 477 -29.03 42.79 1.12
CA ASP A 477 -30.17 41.88 1.29
C ASP A 477 -29.73 40.43 1.58
N ASP A 478 -28.63 39.94 0.98
CA ASP A 478 -28.00 38.66 1.32
C ASP A 478 -27.64 38.59 2.81
N ILE A 479 -26.93 39.60 3.31
CA ILE A 479 -26.48 39.68 4.72
C ILE A 479 -27.70 39.83 5.64
N ALA A 480 -28.69 40.64 5.26
CA ALA A 480 -29.93 40.78 6.00
C ALA A 480 -30.73 39.47 6.05
N ALA A 481 -30.82 38.71 4.96
CA ALA A 481 -31.47 37.40 4.95
C ALA A 481 -30.72 36.37 5.81
N GLN A 482 -29.38 36.36 5.74
CA GLN A 482 -28.51 35.51 6.57
C GLN A 482 -28.69 35.75 8.07
N GLU A 483 -28.82 37.01 8.52
CA GLU A 483 -29.05 37.31 9.95
C GLU A 483 -30.52 37.12 10.37
N ASN A 484 -31.51 37.42 9.52
CA ASN A 484 -32.92 37.21 9.84
C ASN A 484 -33.29 35.72 10.00
N ASN A 485 -32.50 34.80 9.41
CA ASN A 485 -32.63 33.36 9.63
C ASN A 485 -32.12 32.87 11.01
N GLY A 486 -31.70 33.77 11.90
CA GLY A 486 -31.37 33.46 13.31
C GLY A 486 -29.91 33.06 13.55
N GLU A 487 -29.20 32.54 12.55
CA GLU A 487 -27.76 32.25 12.63
C GLU A 487 -26.89 33.46 12.26
N GLY A 488 -27.02 34.53 13.05
CA GLY A 488 -26.06 35.64 13.05
C GLY A 488 -24.73 35.22 13.71
N ILE A 489 -23.60 35.75 13.21
CA ILE A 489 -22.24 35.33 13.59
C ILE A 489 -22.01 35.29 15.12
N ARG A 490 -22.65 36.19 15.87
CA ARG A 490 -22.57 36.24 17.33
C ARG A 490 -23.14 34.97 17.99
N SER A 491 -24.29 34.46 17.53
CA SER A 491 -24.91 33.26 18.10
C SER A 491 -24.09 32.00 17.81
N THR A 492 -23.45 31.91 16.64
CA THR A 492 -22.50 30.84 16.34
C THR A 492 -21.23 30.93 17.20
N MET A 493 -20.77 32.13 17.54
CA MET A 493 -19.64 32.33 18.46
C MET A 493 -20.00 31.90 19.89
N ASP A 494 -21.17 32.31 20.40
CA ASP A 494 -21.67 31.93 21.73
C ASP A 494 -21.84 30.39 21.85
N ARG A 495 -22.31 29.74 20.78
CA ARG A 495 -22.41 28.27 20.68
C ARG A 495 -21.05 27.57 20.66
N LEU A 496 -20.06 28.16 19.98
CA LEU A 496 -18.70 27.63 19.91
C LEU A 496 -18.02 27.66 21.28
N GLU A 497 -18.10 28.78 22.01
CA GLU A 497 -17.54 28.88 23.36
C GLU A 497 -18.21 27.88 24.33
N ALA A 498 -19.52 27.63 24.19
CA ALA A 498 -20.22 26.61 24.97
C ALA A 498 -19.69 25.18 24.71
N LEU A 499 -19.44 24.80 23.45
CA LEU A 499 -18.86 23.50 23.10
C LEU A 499 -17.42 23.35 23.62
N LYS A 500 -16.63 24.43 23.56
CA LYS A 500 -15.26 24.53 24.07
C LYS A 500 -15.21 24.43 25.61
N MET A 501 -16.16 25.01 26.32
CA MET A 501 -16.31 24.84 27.78
C MET A 501 -16.71 23.41 28.16
N LYS A 502 -17.64 22.78 27.41
CA LYS A 502 -17.99 21.36 27.60
C LYS A 502 -16.76 20.45 27.43
N ALA A 503 -15.96 20.67 26.38
CA ALA A 503 -14.75 19.91 26.11
C ALA A 503 -13.70 20.04 27.23
N ARG A 504 -13.51 21.26 27.76
CA ARG A 504 -12.64 21.52 28.92
C ARG A 504 -13.08 20.73 30.14
N GLN A 505 -14.35 20.86 30.52
CA GLN A 505 -14.91 20.16 31.69
C GLN A 505 -14.77 18.64 31.56
N ALA A 506 -15.12 18.05 30.41
CA ALA A 506 -15.06 16.60 30.22
C ALA A 506 -13.61 16.05 30.24
N LEU A 507 -12.62 16.80 29.77
CA LEU A 507 -11.19 16.45 29.90
C LEU A 507 -10.72 16.50 31.35
N ASP A 508 -11.12 17.53 32.10
CA ASP A 508 -10.72 17.70 33.50
C ASP A 508 -11.40 16.66 34.41
N ASP A 509 -12.70 16.40 34.24
CA ASP A 509 -13.43 15.33 34.92
C ASP A 509 -12.81 13.94 34.64
N THR A 510 -12.36 13.68 33.41
CA THR A 510 -11.68 12.43 33.04
C THR A 510 -10.29 12.34 33.68
N SER A 511 -9.54 13.45 33.73
CA SER A 511 -8.25 13.52 34.44
C SER A 511 -8.41 13.23 35.94
N ILE A 512 -9.44 13.81 36.57
CA ILE A 512 -9.75 13.61 38.00
C ILE A 512 -10.06 12.13 38.30
N LYS A 513 -10.83 11.45 37.45
CA LYS A 513 -11.14 10.01 37.61
C LYS A 513 -9.88 9.13 37.55
N LEU A 514 -8.96 9.41 36.61
CA LEU A 514 -7.70 8.67 36.51
C LEU A 514 -6.75 8.96 37.70
N ASP A 515 -6.74 10.18 38.23
CA ASP A 515 -6.00 10.51 39.44
C ASP A 515 -6.63 9.88 40.70
N GLN A 516 -7.96 9.74 40.75
CA GLN A 516 -8.66 9.03 41.81
C GLN A 516 -8.35 7.53 41.81
N GLU A 517 -8.39 6.86 40.65
CA GLU A 517 -8.10 5.42 40.56
C GLU A 517 -6.68 5.10 41.03
N THR A 518 -5.68 5.91 40.62
CA THR A 518 -4.30 5.79 41.13
C THR A 518 -4.25 5.93 42.65
N ARG A 519 -4.85 7.00 43.23
CA ARG A 519 -4.84 7.25 44.68
C ARG A 519 -5.48 6.12 45.47
N GLU A 520 -6.58 5.55 44.97
CA GLU A 520 -7.28 4.44 45.63
C GLU A 520 -6.50 3.11 45.51
N CYS A 521 -5.86 2.84 44.36
CA CYS A 521 -4.95 1.70 44.20
C CYS A 521 -3.73 1.81 45.14
N GLU A 522 -3.16 3.00 45.27
CA GLU A 522 -2.04 3.27 46.20
C GLU A 522 -2.48 3.16 47.66
N SER A 523 -3.67 3.67 48.01
CA SER A 523 -4.25 3.54 49.35
C SER A 523 -4.44 2.09 49.78
N MET A 524 -4.96 1.21 48.90
CA MET A 524 -5.07 -0.22 49.20
C MET A 524 -3.69 -0.91 49.30
N ARG A 525 -2.72 -0.51 48.46
CA ARG A 525 -1.33 -0.98 48.59
C ARG A 525 -0.71 -0.58 49.93
N VAL A 526 -1.05 0.59 50.47
CA VAL A 526 -0.63 1.01 51.83
C VAL A 526 -1.39 0.25 52.93
N LYS A 527 -2.69 -0.05 52.76
CA LYS A 527 -3.48 -0.85 53.74
C LYS A 527 -2.94 -2.28 53.88
N TYR A 528 -2.61 -2.93 52.77
CA TYR A 528 -2.31 -4.38 52.74
C TYR A 528 -0.83 -4.73 52.48
N GLY A 529 0.00 -3.78 52.03
CA GLY A 529 1.42 -4.00 51.73
C GLY A 529 1.63 -5.09 50.67
N ASP A 530 2.56 -6.01 50.94
CA ASP A 530 2.95 -7.13 50.07
C ASP A 530 1.81 -8.13 49.74
N LEU A 531 0.65 -8.06 50.42
CA LEU A 531 -0.56 -8.80 50.04
C LEU A 531 -1.21 -8.23 48.77
N TRP A 532 -0.95 -6.98 48.41
CA TRP A 532 -1.65 -6.25 47.36
C TRP A 532 -1.09 -6.52 45.96
N THR A 533 -1.53 -7.64 45.36
CA THR A 533 -1.04 -8.15 44.07
C THR A 533 -1.52 -7.38 42.83
N GLN A 534 -2.52 -6.50 42.96
CA GLN A 534 -3.00 -5.65 41.86
C GLN A 534 -1.85 -4.81 41.27
N ALA A 535 -1.71 -4.79 39.93
CA ALA A 535 -0.64 -4.02 39.26
C ALA A 535 -0.76 -2.49 39.51
N PRO A 536 0.35 -1.73 39.58
CA PRO A 536 0.30 -0.27 39.74
C PRO A 536 -0.33 0.46 38.54
N SER A 537 -1.24 1.40 38.80
CA SER A 537 -2.00 2.11 37.77
C SER A 537 -1.18 3.12 36.93
N GLY A 538 0.01 3.50 37.38
CA GLY A 538 0.84 4.51 36.70
C GLY A 538 1.27 4.12 35.27
N SER A 539 1.59 2.85 35.04
CA SER A 539 1.92 2.35 33.70
C SER A 539 0.67 2.16 32.82
N LEU A 540 -0.41 1.65 33.41
CA LEU A 540 -1.67 1.38 32.70
C LEU A 540 -2.39 2.66 32.25
N THR A 541 -2.37 3.72 33.08
CA THR A 541 -2.98 5.02 32.74
C THR A 541 -2.13 5.87 31.78
N SER A 542 -0.95 5.41 31.39
CA SER A 542 -0.01 6.16 30.52
C SER A 542 -0.63 6.53 29.16
N HIS A 543 -1.34 5.59 28.52
CA HIS A 543 -2.01 5.83 27.23
C HIS A 543 -3.09 6.91 27.37
N PHE A 544 -4.04 6.73 28.29
CA PHE A 544 -5.10 7.71 28.54
C PHE A 544 -4.55 9.10 28.91
N ARG A 545 -3.43 9.18 29.64
CA ARG A 545 -2.74 10.45 29.95
C ARG A 545 -2.06 11.05 28.71
N GLN A 546 -1.63 10.26 27.74
CA GLN A 546 -1.19 10.78 26.44
C GLN A 546 -2.37 11.33 25.63
N ASP A 547 -3.49 10.62 25.56
CA ASP A 547 -4.70 11.06 24.84
C ASP A 547 -5.25 12.37 25.42
N LEU A 548 -5.32 12.47 26.76
CA LEU A 548 -5.69 13.71 27.45
C LEU A 548 -4.75 14.89 27.12
N ARG A 549 -3.44 14.65 26.91
CA ARG A 549 -2.51 15.69 26.45
C ARG A 549 -2.77 16.07 24.99
N ASN A 550 -2.94 15.08 24.11
CA ASN A 550 -3.24 15.29 22.69
C ASN A 550 -4.51 16.15 22.51
N HIS A 551 -5.61 15.78 23.18
CA HIS A 551 -6.88 16.51 23.09
C HIS A 551 -6.81 17.91 23.73
N ARG A 552 -6.08 18.10 24.85
CA ARG A 552 -5.84 19.44 25.41
C ARG A 552 -5.06 20.33 24.41
N GLN A 553 -4.06 19.78 23.71
CA GLN A 553 -3.32 20.51 22.68
C GLN A 553 -4.20 20.87 21.47
N SER A 554 -5.06 19.95 21.00
CA SER A 554 -6.02 20.24 19.92
C SER A 554 -7.02 21.34 20.29
N LEU A 555 -7.49 21.33 21.54
CA LEU A 555 -8.39 22.33 22.11
C LEU A 555 -7.73 23.72 22.23
N GLU A 556 -6.44 23.76 22.52
CA GLU A 556 -5.63 24.99 22.58
C GLU A 556 -5.37 25.58 21.19
N SER A 557 -5.01 24.76 20.18
CA SER A 557 -4.84 25.22 18.80
C SER A 557 -6.15 25.70 18.17
N GLY A 558 -7.28 25.06 18.49
CA GLY A 558 -8.62 25.59 18.19
C GLY A 558 -8.85 26.96 18.83
N THR A 559 -8.56 27.10 20.13
CA THR A 559 -8.74 28.37 20.87
C THR A 559 -7.94 29.54 20.25
N GLN A 560 -6.73 29.27 19.74
CA GLN A 560 -5.91 30.26 19.03
C GLN A 560 -6.50 30.64 17.66
N SER A 561 -7.09 29.67 16.97
CA SER A 561 -7.79 29.88 15.69
C SER A 561 -9.06 30.72 15.88
N ASP A 562 -9.86 30.43 16.90
CA ASP A 562 -11.06 31.21 17.27
C ASP A 562 -10.72 32.67 17.56
N SER A 563 -9.63 32.91 18.30
CA SER A 563 -9.12 34.26 18.62
C SER A 563 -8.76 35.02 17.34
N THR A 564 -8.18 34.34 16.35
CA THR A 564 -7.81 34.92 15.05
C THR A 564 -9.06 35.27 14.22
N LEU A 565 -10.10 34.43 14.23
CA LEU A 565 -11.39 34.73 13.59
C LEU A 565 -12.08 35.93 14.26
N TYR A 566 -12.06 36.00 15.59
CA TYR A 566 -12.62 37.12 16.35
C TYR A 566 -11.93 38.46 16.03
N GLN A 567 -10.60 38.48 15.92
CA GLN A 567 -9.84 39.67 15.52
C GLN A 567 -10.20 40.14 14.09
N ARG A 568 -10.36 39.20 13.14
CA ARG A 568 -10.80 39.53 11.77
C ARG A 568 -12.23 40.10 11.76
N TYR A 569 -13.12 39.55 12.57
CA TYR A 569 -14.51 40.03 12.67
C TYR A 569 -14.60 41.47 13.19
N GLU A 570 -13.90 41.81 14.29
CA GLU A 570 -13.92 43.16 14.85
C GLU A 570 -13.41 44.23 13.87
N GLY A 571 -12.48 43.89 12.98
CA GLY A 571 -11.98 44.82 11.94
C GLY A 571 -13.03 45.19 10.87
N ILE A 572 -14.01 44.31 10.60
CA ILE A 572 -14.96 44.42 9.48
C ILE A 572 -16.40 44.71 9.94
N LYS A 573 -16.66 44.47 11.23
CA LYS A 573 -17.89 44.78 11.99
C LYS A 573 -18.56 46.13 11.66
N LYS A 574 -17.78 47.19 11.42
CA LYS A 574 -18.29 48.53 11.05
C LYS A 574 -18.94 48.57 9.66
N ASP A 575 -18.34 47.89 8.70
CA ASP A 575 -18.81 47.89 7.31
C ASP A 575 -19.96 46.90 7.14
N VAL A 576 -19.94 45.78 7.86
CA VAL A 576 -21.07 44.83 7.98
C VAL A 576 -22.29 45.48 8.65
N GLU A 577 -22.10 46.25 9.73
CA GLU A 577 -23.19 47.03 10.34
C GLU A 577 -23.77 48.08 9.36
N THR A 578 -22.92 48.67 8.52
CA THR A 578 -23.34 49.63 7.49
C THR A 578 -24.16 48.94 6.38
N LEU A 579 -23.73 47.77 5.91
CA LEU A 579 -24.46 46.92 4.97
C LEU A 579 -25.81 46.47 5.54
N ARG A 580 -25.84 45.99 6.80
CA ARG A 580 -27.05 45.55 7.49
C ARG A 580 -28.12 46.63 7.62
N GLN A 581 -27.71 47.90 7.77
CA GLN A 581 -28.62 49.05 7.80
C GLN A 581 -28.97 49.59 6.40
N GLY A 582 -28.31 49.11 5.35
CA GLY A 582 -28.34 49.69 4.00
C GLY A 582 -29.71 49.60 3.32
N GLY A 583 -30.31 48.41 3.28
CA GLY A 583 -31.48 48.11 2.44
C GLY A 583 -32.82 48.73 2.87
N ARG A 584 -32.94 49.37 4.04
CA ARG A 584 -34.23 49.87 4.56
C ARG A 584 -34.32 51.37 4.87
N ASN A 585 -33.19 52.09 4.99
CA ASN A 585 -33.17 53.43 5.59
C ASN A 585 -32.51 54.53 4.72
N GLY A 586 -32.18 54.25 3.44
CA GLY A 586 -31.49 55.20 2.55
C GLY A 586 -30.09 55.64 3.04
N ARG A 587 -29.56 55.00 4.09
CA ARG A 587 -28.27 55.36 4.69
C ARG A 587 -27.10 55.06 3.75
N MET A 588 -27.22 53.99 2.96
CA MET A 588 -26.23 53.64 1.95
C MET A 588 -26.19 54.66 0.81
N GLU A 589 -27.36 55.11 0.34
CA GLU A 589 -27.51 56.17 -0.66
C GLU A 589 -26.81 57.46 -0.21
N ARG A 590 -26.96 57.84 1.07
CA ARG A 590 -26.26 58.99 1.66
C ARG A 590 -24.74 58.81 1.70
N VAL A 591 -24.24 57.62 2.07
CA VAL A 591 -22.79 57.35 2.09
C VAL A 591 -22.20 57.40 0.67
N PHE A 592 -22.88 56.84 -0.33
CA PHE A 592 -22.47 56.99 -1.74
C PHE A 592 -22.54 58.46 -2.20
N ALA A 593 -23.58 59.21 -1.80
CA ALA A 593 -23.74 60.62 -2.15
C ALA A 593 -22.70 61.54 -1.49
N GLU A 594 -22.38 61.38 -0.20
CA GLU A 594 -21.30 62.12 0.48
C GLU A 594 -19.96 61.87 -0.21
N HIS A 595 -19.63 60.60 -0.48
CA HIS A 595 -18.35 60.21 -1.08
C HIS A 595 -18.19 60.67 -2.54
N LEU A 596 -19.30 60.81 -3.28
CA LEU A 596 -19.30 61.43 -4.62
C LEU A 596 -19.23 62.97 -4.55
N THR A 597 -19.93 63.59 -3.60
CA THR A 597 -19.97 65.06 -3.45
C THR A 597 -18.61 65.62 -3.04
N MET A 598 -17.92 64.98 -2.09
CA MET A 598 -16.58 65.39 -1.67
C MET A 598 -15.55 65.41 -2.81
N VAL A 599 -15.71 64.56 -3.83
CA VAL A 599 -14.82 64.54 -5.01
C VAL A 599 -15.14 65.70 -5.96
N LEU A 600 -16.43 66.00 -6.18
CA LEU A 600 -16.87 67.12 -7.01
C LEU A 600 -16.47 68.48 -6.40
N GLU A 601 -16.43 68.60 -5.07
CA GLU A 601 -15.97 69.82 -4.38
C GLU A 601 -14.44 70.01 -4.38
N GLN A 602 -13.64 68.94 -4.54
CA GLN A 602 -12.18 69.03 -4.52
C GLN A 602 -11.59 69.61 -5.82
N ASP A 603 -12.12 69.26 -7.00
CA ASP A 603 -11.67 69.85 -8.27
C ASP A 603 -11.95 71.36 -8.34
N ASN A 604 -13.04 71.83 -7.70
CA ASN A 604 -13.43 73.24 -7.67
C ASN A 604 -12.48 74.15 -6.84
N LYS A 605 -11.35 73.62 -6.35
CA LYS A 605 -10.26 74.39 -5.71
C LYS A 605 -8.95 74.38 -6.49
N LYS A 606 -8.87 73.78 -7.68
CA LYS A 606 -7.66 73.73 -8.52
C LYS A 606 -7.92 73.95 -10.02
N GLY A 607 -8.60 75.03 -10.39
CA GLY A 607 -8.62 75.50 -11.78
C GLY A 607 -9.54 76.69 -12.01
N VAL A 608 -8.96 77.87 -12.25
CA VAL A 608 -9.69 78.99 -12.87
C VAL A 608 -9.40 78.93 -14.37
N GLY A 609 -10.44 78.77 -15.18
CA GLY A 609 -10.35 78.74 -16.64
C GLY A 609 -11.70 78.44 -17.27
N GLU A 610 -12.11 79.26 -18.23
CA GLU A 610 -13.42 79.15 -18.88
C GLU A 610 -13.47 77.98 -19.87
N ASN A 611 -14.45 77.10 -19.70
CA ASN A 611 -15.22 76.49 -20.80
C ASN A 611 -16.42 75.73 -20.23
N SER A 612 -17.63 76.25 -20.43
CA SER A 612 -18.86 75.64 -19.93
C SER A 612 -19.20 74.38 -20.75
N LEU A 613 -19.06 73.21 -20.13
CA LEU A 613 -19.15 71.89 -20.79
C LEU A 613 -20.61 71.44 -21.03
N LEU A 614 -21.46 72.33 -21.54
CA LEU A 614 -22.90 72.14 -21.72
C LEU A 614 -23.42 72.35 -23.15
N ASP A 615 -22.77 73.21 -23.95
CA ASP A 615 -23.19 73.54 -25.31
C ASP A 615 -22.34 72.81 -26.36
N LEU A 616 -22.92 71.77 -26.95
CA LEU A 616 -22.54 71.20 -28.25
C LEU A 616 -23.68 70.29 -28.73
N ASP A 617 -24.47 70.77 -29.70
CA ASP A 617 -25.60 70.02 -30.27
C ASP A 617 -25.10 68.89 -31.18
N MET A 618 -25.43 67.65 -30.83
CA MET A 618 -25.25 66.48 -31.71
C MET A 618 -26.59 66.10 -32.34
N SER A 619 -26.76 66.44 -33.62
CA SER A 619 -28.00 66.21 -34.39
C SER A 619 -27.74 65.58 -35.77
N SER A 620 -27.01 64.46 -35.81
CA SER A 620 -26.77 63.70 -37.05
C SER A 620 -26.63 62.19 -36.86
N SER A 621 -27.11 61.42 -37.84
CA SER A 621 -26.91 59.96 -38.06
C SER A 621 -27.64 58.94 -37.15
N THR A 622 -28.96 58.86 -37.29
CA THR A 622 -29.80 57.80 -36.69
C THR A 622 -29.44 56.36 -37.12
N ASP A 623 -28.80 56.16 -38.27
CA ASP A 623 -28.44 54.82 -38.75
C ASP A 623 -27.11 54.29 -38.17
N ALA A 624 -26.22 55.15 -37.67
CA ALA A 624 -25.00 54.72 -36.98
C ALA A 624 -25.31 53.99 -35.66
N ALA A 625 -26.38 54.40 -34.97
CA ALA A 625 -26.87 53.76 -33.76
C ALA A 625 -27.36 52.32 -34.00
N LYS A 626 -28.06 52.06 -35.11
CA LYS A 626 -28.55 50.71 -35.46
C LYS A 626 -27.41 49.74 -35.72
N VAL A 627 -26.43 50.13 -36.55
CA VAL A 627 -25.25 49.30 -36.85
C VAL A 627 -24.43 49.01 -35.57
N SER A 628 -24.38 49.95 -34.64
CA SER A 628 -23.76 49.75 -33.32
C SER A 628 -24.55 48.76 -32.44
N SER A 629 -25.88 48.78 -32.52
CA SER A 629 -26.77 47.84 -31.79
C SER A 629 -26.66 46.40 -32.29
N GLU A 630 -26.64 46.18 -33.62
CA GLU A 630 -26.45 44.84 -34.19
C GLU A 630 -25.08 44.24 -33.80
N LYS A 631 -24.02 45.05 -33.82
CA LYS A 631 -22.70 44.63 -33.32
C LYS A 631 -22.71 44.30 -31.82
N ALA A 632 -23.43 45.07 -31.01
CA ALA A 632 -23.59 44.79 -29.58
C ALA A 632 -24.28 43.43 -29.34
N GLN A 633 -25.32 43.10 -30.11
CA GLN A 633 -25.99 41.79 -30.04
C GLN A 633 -25.07 40.63 -30.48
N GLN A 634 -24.17 40.84 -31.46
CA GLN A 634 -23.18 39.82 -31.84
C GLN A 634 -22.17 39.56 -30.71
N VAL A 635 -21.71 40.59 -30.00
CA VAL A 635 -20.84 40.47 -28.82
C VAL A 635 -21.56 39.70 -27.70
N GLU A 636 -22.82 40.04 -27.42
CA GLU A 636 -23.69 39.38 -26.44
C GLU A 636 -23.88 37.89 -26.76
N ALA A 637 -24.12 37.53 -28.03
CA ALA A 637 -24.24 36.16 -28.50
C ALA A 637 -22.94 35.34 -28.47
N ILE A 638 -21.76 35.97 -28.36
CA ILE A 638 -20.48 35.29 -28.12
C ILE A 638 -20.26 35.05 -26.63
N ILE A 639 -20.62 36.01 -25.77
CA ILE A 639 -20.60 35.86 -24.30
C ILE A 639 -21.50 34.70 -23.86
N ASP A 640 -22.70 34.58 -24.42
CA ASP A 640 -23.63 33.47 -24.17
C ASP A 640 -23.07 32.09 -24.55
N LYS A 641 -22.19 32.02 -25.55
CA LYS A 641 -21.48 30.79 -25.92
C LYS A 641 -20.32 30.51 -24.96
N LEU A 642 -19.59 31.54 -24.54
CA LEU A 642 -18.51 31.40 -23.56
C LEU A 642 -19.02 30.85 -22.22
N TYR A 643 -20.16 31.33 -21.71
CA TYR A 643 -20.79 30.76 -20.50
C TYR A 643 -21.25 29.31 -20.68
N LYS A 644 -21.68 28.91 -21.90
CA LYS A 644 -22.00 27.49 -22.20
C LYS A 644 -20.76 26.60 -22.21
N VAL A 645 -19.62 27.09 -22.70
CA VAL A 645 -18.33 26.37 -22.65
C VAL A 645 -17.81 26.29 -21.21
N GLU A 646 -17.96 27.36 -20.40
CA GLU A 646 -17.63 27.31 -18.97
C GLU A 646 -18.50 26.26 -18.24
N LYS A 647 -19.79 26.18 -18.57
CA LYS A 647 -20.71 25.17 -18.00
C LYS A 647 -20.31 23.73 -18.35
N ASP A 648 -20.00 23.44 -19.61
CA ASP A 648 -19.55 22.08 -20.01
C ASP A 648 -18.25 21.67 -19.31
N ARG A 649 -17.31 22.62 -19.16
CA ARG A 649 -16.08 22.42 -18.39
C ARG A 649 -16.35 22.14 -16.91
N ASN A 650 -17.27 22.87 -16.29
CA ASN A 650 -17.64 22.67 -14.89
C ASN A 650 -18.38 21.33 -14.67
N GLU A 651 -19.27 20.93 -15.58
CA GLU A 651 -19.97 19.63 -15.52
C GLU A 651 -19.01 18.44 -15.70
N THR A 652 -18.07 18.54 -16.64
CA THR A 652 -17.05 17.49 -16.86
C THR A 652 -16.03 17.38 -15.73
N LEU A 653 -15.68 18.52 -15.10
CA LEU A 653 -14.85 18.52 -13.88
C LEU A 653 -15.59 17.91 -12.67
N GLN A 654 -16.92 18.04 -12.60
CA GLN A 654 -17.74 17.37 -11.58
C GLN A 654 -17.84 15.85 -11.81
N ASP A 655 -18.10 15.39 -13.05
CA ASP A 655 -18.11 13.96 -13.40
C ASP A 655 -16.74 13.29 -13.12
N LEU A 656 -15.63 13.99 -13.41
CA LEU A 656 -14.29 13.53 -13.02
C LEU A 656 -14.16 13.36 -11.50
N LYS A 657 -14.54 14.39 -10.72
CA LYS A 657 -14.48 14.37 -9.24
C LYS A 657 -15.38 13.30 -8.61
N GLU A 658 -16.55 13.05 -9.18
CA GLU A 658 -17.46 11.97 -8.76
C GLU A 658 -16.85 10.59 -9.02
N ARG A 659 -16.34 10.33 -10.24
CA ARG A 659 -15.74 9.03 -10.61
C ARG A 659 -14.50 8.72 -9.80
N THR A 660 -13.62 9.70 -9.58
CA THR A 660 -12.43 9.54 -8.73
C THR A 660 -12.81 9.14 -7.29
N ARG A 661 -13.92 9.68 -6.75
CA ARG A 661 -14.41 9.33 -5.40
C ARG A 661 -14.98 7.90 -5.28
N GLN A 662 -15.39 7.29 -6.38
CA GLN A 662 -16.04 5.97 -6.41
C GLN A 662 -15.07 4.82 -6.74
N ASP A 663 -13.78 5.11 -6.94
CA ASP A 663 -12.81 4.18 -7.50
C ASP A 663 -11.97 3.47 -6.42
N ASP A 664 -12.27 2.19 -6.16
CA ASP A 664 -11.55 1.34 -5.20
C ASP A 664 -10.68 0.30 -5.91
N ILE A 665 -9.36 0.52 -5.91
CA ILE A 665 -8.37 -0.41 -6.48
C ILE A 665 -7.84 -1.43 -5.47
N SER A 666 -8.33 -1.47 -4.22
CA SER A 666 -7.76 -2.29 -3.13
C SER A 666 -7.70 -3.78 -3.46
N GLN A 667 -8.68 -4.29 -4.22
CA GLN A 667 -8.71 -5.70 -4.66
C GLN A 667 -7.66 -5.98 -5.76
N LEU A 668 -7.45 -5.04 -6.67
CA LEU A 668 -6.44 -5.15 -7.74
C LEU A 668 -5.02 -5.07 -7.18
N LEU A 669 -4.79 -4.21 -6.18
CA LEU A 669 -3.53 -4.13 -5.43
C LEU A 669 -3.27 -5.42 -4.65
N LEU A 670 -4.26 -5.95 -3.93
CA LEU A 670 -4.10 -7.19 -3.17
C LEU A 670 -3.71 -8.37 -4.07
N LEU A 671 -4.32 -8.49 -5.25
CA LEU A 671 -4.04 -9.57 -6.20
C LEU A 671 -2.64 -9.44 -6.83
N ASN A 672 -2.19 -8.22 -7.13
CA ASN A 672 -0.90 -7.95 -7.76
C ASN A 672 0.27 -7.76 -6.78
N LYS A 673 0.02 -7.83 -5.47
CA LYS A 673 1.02 -7.65 -4.38
C LYS A 673 2.27 -8.53 -4.51
N LYS A 674 2.18 -9.69 -5.16
CA LYS A 674 3.34 -10.59 -5.41
C LYS A 674 4.26 -10.13 -6.56
N SER A 675 3.84 -9.16 -7.37
CA SER A 675 4.53 -8.77 -8.61
C SER A 675 5.31 -7.44 -8.54
N ASN A 676 5.22 -6.69 -7.43
CA ASN A 676 5.86 -5.37 -7.22
C ASN A 676 5.60 -4.31 -8.33
N ALA A 677 4.57 -4.49 -9.14
CA ALA A 677 4.29 -3.69 -10.35
C ALA A 677 3.29 -2.54 -10.09
N GLU A 678 3.19 -2.04 -8.85
CA GLU A 678 2.14 -1.11 -8.41
C GLU A 678 2.09 0.16 -9.27
N GLN A 679 3.23 0.73 -9.66
CA GLN A 679 3.30 1.92 -10.51
C GLN A 679 2.74 1.67 -11.93
N HIS A 680 2.98 0.50 -12.52
CA HIS A 680 2.39 0.15 -13.82
C HIS A 680 0.88 -0.06 -13.71
N LEU A 681 0.41 -0.66 -12.62
CA LEU A 681 -1.03 -0.81 -12.33
C LEU A 681 -1.69 0.58 -12.18
N PHE A 682 -1.09 1.49 -11.42
CA PHE A 682 -1.55 2.87 -11.30
C PHE A 682 -1.62 3.58 -12.65
N MET A 683 -0.60 3.43 -13.51
CA MET A 683 -0.62 4.02 -14.85
C MET A 683 -1.78 3.48 -15.69
N SER A 684 -2.00 2.15 -15.73
CA SER A 684 -3.12 1.57 -16.48
C SER A 684 -4.49 1.99 -15.94
N GLU A 685 -4.64 2.08 -14.62
CA GLU A 685 -5.88 2.54 -14.00
C GLU A 685 -6.10 4.05 -14.17
N LEU A 686 -5.05 4.87 -14.27
CA LEU A 686 -5.20 6.31 -14.55
C LEU A 686 -5.58 6.59 -16.02
N GLU A 687 -5.29 5.70 -16.97
CA GLU A 687 -5.68 5.90 -18.38
C GLU A 687 -7.21 6.01 -18.56
N LYS A 688 -8.03 5.42 -17.66
CA LYS A 688 -9.50 5.52 -17.70
C LYS A 688 -10.03 6.95 -17.55
N TYR A 689 -9.22 7.88 -17.03
CA TYR A 689 -9.57 9.29 -16.89
C TYR A 689 -9.13 10.17 -18.07
N ARG A 690 -8.34 9.67 -19.03
CA ARG A 690 -7.95 10.46 -20.23
C ARG A 690 -9.11 11.08 -21.00
N PRO A 691 -10.27 10.43 -21.20
CA PRO A 691 -11.40 11.03 -21.93
C PRO A 691 -11.89 12.34 -21.31
N HIS A 692 -11.90 12.44 -19.98
CA HIS A 692 -12.25 13.66 -19.26
C HIS A 692 -11.22 14.76 -19.47
N GLN A 693 -9.92 14.44 -19.35
CA GLN A 693 -8.83 15.39 -19.63
C GLN A 693 -8.87 15.91 -21.07
N GLN A 694 -9.14 15.03 -22.05
CA GLN A 694 -9.26 15.40 -23.46
C GLN A 694 -10.45 16.34 -23.70
N ARG A 695 -11.60 16.10 -23.06
CA ARG A 695 -12.76 17.01 -23.16
C ARG A 695 -12.50 18.36 -22.49
N ILE A 696 -11.87 18.39 -21.31
CA ILE A 696 -11.43 19.64 -20.67
C ILE A 696 -10.50 20.41 -21.60
N ALA A 697 -9.46 19.76 -22.15
CA ALA A 697 -8.54 20.38 -23.11
C ALA A 697 -9.24 20.96 -24.36
N ALA A 698 -10.26 20.27 -24.88
CA ALA A 698 -11.07 20.79 -25.99
C ALA A 698 -11.86 22.05 -25.60
N THR A 699 -12.49 22.08 -24.41
CA THR A 699 -13.20 23.29 -23.93
C THR A 699 -12.27 24.49 -23.71
N LEU A 700 -11.02 24.25 -23.29
CA LEU A 700 -10.01 25.29 -23.12
C LEU A 700 -9.66 25.94 -24.47
N HIS A 701 -9.39 25.13 -25.50
CA HIS A 701 -9.09 25.64 -26.84
C HIS A 701 -10.29 26.39 -27.45
N GLN A 702 -11.51 25.86 -27.28
CA GLN A 702 -12.73 26.53 -27.74
C GLN A 702 -12.99 27.87 -27.04
N GLN A 703 -12.71 27.96 -25.73
CA GLN A 703 -12.79 29.24 -25.00
C GLN A 703 -11.80 30.25 -25.58
N GLN A 704 -10.55 29.85 -25.78
CA GLN A 704 -9.49 30.74 -26.27
C GLN A 704 -9.79 31.28 -27.68
N GLN A 705 -10.32 30.44 -28.58
CA GLN A 705 -10.80 30.89 -29.90
C GLN A 705 -11.92 31.94 -29.75
N MET A 706 -12.95 31.67 -28.95
CA MET A 706 -14.06 32.62 -28.80
C MET A 706 -13.68 33.91 -28.07
N ILE A 707 -12.64 33.92 -27.23
CA ILE A 707 -12.06 35.16 -26.67
C ILE A 707 -11.40 36.01 -27.78
N GLN A 708 -10.75 35.40 -28.77
CA GLN A 708 -10.18 36.13 -29.93
C GLN A 708 -11.27 36.69 -30.84
N GLU A 709 -12.34 35.92 -31.09
CA GLU A 709 -13.53 36.39 -31.82
C GLU A 709 -14.21 37.56 -31.09
N LEU A 710 -14.43 37.43 -29.77
CA LEU A 710 -15.00 38.46 -28.90
C LEU A 710 -14.16 39.76 -28.92
N THR A 711 -12.83 39.62 -28.79
CA THR A 711 -11.88 40.75 -28.84
C THR A 711 -11.93 41.47 -30.19
N THR A 712 -12.14 40.74 -31.29
CA THR A 712 -12.22 41.29 -32.64
C THR A 712 -13.55 42.02 -32.85
N ALA A 713 -14.66 41.44 -32.41
CA ALA A 713 -15.98 42.08 -32.42
C ALA A 713 -15.99 43.36 -31.56
N PHE A 714 -15.42 43.32 -30.35
CA PHE A 714 -15.32 44.48 -29.46
C PHE A 714 -14.46 45.60 -30.05
N LYS A 715 -13.33 45.29 -30.70
CA LYS A 715 -12.53 46.28 -31.44
C LYS A 715 -13.33 46.95 -32.59
N SER A 716 -14.23 46.22 -33.24
CA SER A 716 -15.13 46.75 -34.28
C SER A 716 -16.27 47.64 -33.73
N LEU A 717 -16.56 47.55 -32.42
CA LEU A 717 -17.51 48.41 -31.71
C LEU A 717 -16.84 49.68 -31.16
N MET A 718 -15.63 49.55 -30.61
CA MET A 718 -14.85 50.67 -30.02
C MET A 718 -14.22 51.65 -31.05
N ALA A 719 -14.41 51.40 -32.35
CA ALA A 719 -13.88 52.24 -33.43
C ALA A 719 -14.67 53.55 -33.68
N GLY A 720 -15.80 53.76 -33.00
CA GLY A 720 -16.59 55.00 -33.10
C GLY A 720 -16.05 56.12 -32.20
N GLU A 721 -16.01 57.35 -32.72
CA GLU A 721 -15.45 58.53 -32.03
C GLU A 721 -16.24 58.90 -30.76
N ASP A 722 -17.57 58.93 -30.83
CA ASP A 722 -18.47 59.25 -29.70
C ASP A 722 -18.27 58.32 -28.50
N ALA A 723 -17.96 57.04 -28.74
CA ALA A 723 -17.78 56.04 -27.70
C ALA A 723 -16.57 56.36 -26.80
N GLN A 724 -15.51 56.95 -27.35
CA GLN A 724 -14.27 57.24 -26.62
C GLN A 724 -14.43 58.46 -25.71
N LEU A 725 -15.12 59.50 -26.18
CA LEU A 725 -15.44 60.68 -25.38
C LEU A 725 -16.35 60.33 -24.20
N LEU A 726 -17.43 59.56 -24.45
CA LEU A 726 -18.37 59.14 -23.42
C LEU A 726 -17.67 58.28 -22.34
N GLN A 727 -16.85 57.31 -22.77
CA GLN A 727 -16.05 56.45 -21.89
C GLN A 727 -15.17 57.27 -20.93
N SER A 728 -14.48 58.30 -21.42
CA SER A 728 -13.53 59.10 -20.63
C SER A 728 -14.17 59.80 -19.42
N ARG A 729 -15.43 60.22 -19.56
CA ARG A 729 -16.19 60.97 -18.55
C ARG A 729 -16.75 60.03 -17.48
N TRP A 730 -17.31 58.90 -17.88
CA TRP A 730 -17.82 57.89 -16.95
C TRP A 730 -16.69 57.16 -16.20
N ASP A 731 -15.54 56.90 -16.82
CA ASP A 731 -14.40 56.22 -16.19
C ASP A 731 -13.85 56.93 -14.95
N LYS A 732 -14.11 58.22 -14.72
CA LYS A 732 -13.76 58.91 -13.47
C LYS A 732 -14.74 58.58 -12.33
N VAL A 733 -16.04 58.73 -12.58
CA VAL A 733 -17.11 58.47 -11.62
C VAL A 733 -17.14 56.98 -11.24
N ASP A 734 -17.03 56.11 -12.24
CA ASP A 734 -17.10 54.66 -12.07
C ASP A 734 -15.91 54.12 -11.28
N ARG A 735 -14.69 54.69 -11.40
CA ARG A 735 -13.55 54.30 -10.56
C ARG A 735 -13.79 54.52 -9.06
N GLN A 736 -14.42 55.63 -8.67
CA GLN A 736 -14.79 55.88 -7.27
C GLN A 736 -15.93 54.97 -6.82
N LYS A 737 -16.95 54.76 -7.67
CA LYS A 737 -18.05 53.84 -7.37
C LYS A 737 -17.54 52.40 -7.15
N ARG A 738 -16.63 51.92 -8.01
CA ARG A 738 -15.95 50.61 -7.87
C ARG A 738 -15.14 50.48 -6.60
N GLN A 739 -14.42 51.52 -6.14
CA GLN A 739 -13.65 51.45 -4.89
C GLN A 739 -14.55 51.19 -3.67
N LEU A 740 -15.71 51.85 -3.59
CA LEU A 740 -16.69 51.59 -2.54
C LEU A 740 -17.35 50.20 -2.66
N VAL A 741 -17.71 49.79 -3.88
CA VAL A 741 -18.28 48.45 -4.15
C VAL A 741 -17.28 47.35 -3.76
N GLU A 742 -16.01 47.49 -4.13
CA GLU A 742 -14.94 46.54 -3.83
C GLU A 742 -14.64 46.46 -2.32
N GLN A 743 -14.71 47.58 -1.58
CA GLN A 743 -14.63 47.56 -0.11
C GLN A 743 -15.80 46.75 0.50
N TYR A 744 -17.05 47.07 0.13
CA TYR A 744 -18.21 46.36 0.67
C TYR A 744 -18.27 44.89 0.25
N LYS A 745 -17.75 44.57 -0.94
CA LYS A 745 -17.60 43.20 -1.43
C LYS A 745 -16.57 42.43 -0.60
N ARG A 746 -15.38 42.98 -0.36
CA ARG A 746 -14.38 42.37 0.55
C ARG A 746 -14.93 42.20 1.97
N ALA A 747 -15.73 43.15 2.46
CA ALA A 747 -16.42 43.02 3.74
C ALA A 747 -17.46 41.88 3.76
N LYS A 748 -18.24 41.71 2.68
CA LYS A 748 -19.13 40.56 2.49
C LYS A 748 -18.33 39.25 2.44
N ASP A 749 -17.37 39.15 1.52
CA ASP A 749 -16.64 37.90 1.26
C ASP A 749 -15.94 37.43 2.55
N THR A 750 -15.29 38.33 3.28
CA THR A 750 -14.68 38.01 4.60
C THR A 750 -15.72 37.68 5.68
N TYR A 751 -16.93 38.28 5.66
CA TYR A 751 -18.02 37.88 6.57
C TYR A 751 -18.47 36.44 6.31
N PHE A 752 -18.56 36.02 5.04
CA PHE A 752 -18.87 34.65 4.67
C PHE A 752 -17.72 33.68 5.02
N ASP A 753 -16.45 34.07 4.79
CA ASP A 753 -15.28 33.29 5.22
C ASP A 753 -15.25 33.09 6.75
N ILE A 754 -15.59 34.12 7.53
CA ILE A 754 -15.69 34.02 8.99
C ILE A 754 -16.86 33.11 9.39
N LYS A 755 -18.03 33.22 8.74
CA LYS A 755 -19.19 32.36 9.04
C LYS A 755 -18.93 30.89 8.72
N ASP A 756 -18.29 30.59 7.59
CA ASP A 756 -17.86 29.23 7.21
C ASP A 756 -16.74 28.72 8.13
N GLY A 757 -15.77 29.56 8.48
CA GLY A 757 -14.74 29.26 9.48
C GLY A 757 -15.31 28.90 10.85
N LEU A 758 -16.31 29.64 11.33
CA LEU A 758 -17.04 29.33 12.57
C LEU A 758 -17.91 28.07 12.43
N GLY A 759 -18.51 27.82 11.27
CA GLY A 759 -19.24 26.57 11.00
C GLY A 759 -18.32 25.35 11.07
N LYS A 760 -17.14 25.43 10.47
CA LYS A 760 -16.07 24.43 10.57
C LYS A 760 -15.55 24.28 12.00
N GLY A 761 -15.41 25.39 12.74
CA GLY A 761 -15.08 25.37 14.17
C GLY A 761 -16.12 24.62 15.01
N ILE A 762 -17.42 24.86 14.78
CA ILE A 762 -18.51 24.13 15.45
C ILE A 762 -18.47 22.64 15.12
N GLN A 763 -18.20 22.25 13.87
CA GLN A 763 -18.04 20.84 13.49
C GLN A 763 -16.84 20.21 14.21
N PHE A 764 -15.67 20.86 14.16
CA PHE A 764 -14.46 20.42 14.88
C PHE A 764 -14.71 20.25 16.38
N TYR A 765 -15.30 21.24 17.05
CA TYR A 765 -15.60 21.16 18.48
C TYR A 765 -16.71 20.15 18.81
N THR A 766 -17.59 19.81 17.88
CA THR A 766 -18.54 18.70 18.06
C THR A 766 -17.80 17.37 18.02
N SER A 767 -17.04 17.09 16.96
CA SER A 767 -16.25 15.85 16.83
C SER A 767 -15.20 15.68 17.93
N LEU A 768 -14.60 16.77 18.40
CA LEU A 768 -13.67 16.77 19.53
C LEU A 768 -14.41 16.42 20.84
N ASN A 769 -15.62 16.93 21.07
CA ASN A 769 -16.44 16.50 22.20
C ASN A 769 -16.81 15.01 22.10
N ASP A 770 -17.19 14.51 20.91
CA ASP A 770 -17.54 13.09 20.72
C ASP A 770 -16.34 12.16 21.00
N ALA A 771 -15.14 12.56 20.60
CA ALA A 771 -13.89 11.86 20.89
C ALA A 771 -13.53 11.91 22.39
N ILE A 772 -13.68 13.07 23.04
CA ILE A 772 -13.47 13.23 24.49
C ILE A 772 -14.49 12.39 25.28
N GLU A 773 -15.74 12.32 24.85
CA GLU A 773 -16.74 11.44 25.46
C GLU A 773 -16.43 9.96 25.25
N ALA A 774 -15.87 9.56 24.10
CA ALA A 774 -15.40 8.19 23.88
C ALA A 774 -14.22 7.84 24.81
N LEU A 775 -13.25 8.74 24.95
CA LEU A 775 -12.15 8.60 25.92
C LEU A 775 -12.70 8.53 27.35
N ALA A 776 -13.65 9.39 27.72
CA ALA A 776 -14.27 9.39 29.04
C ALA A 776 -15.02 8.08 29.34
N ARG A 777 -15.72 7.50 28.36
CA ARG A 777 -16.36 6.17 28.48
C ARG A 777 -15.32 5.06 28.67
N ASN A 778 -14.25 5.06 27.88
CA ASN A 778 -13.19 4.05 27.98
C ASN A 778 -12.44 4.14 29.32
N CYS A 779 -12.13 5.35 29.78
CA CYS A 779 -11.58 5.61 31.11
C CYS A 779 -12.54 5.16 32.22
N GLN A 780 -13.85 5.41 32.09
CA GLN A 780 -14.83 4.95 33.09
C GLN A 780 -14.88 3.42 33.18
N LEU A 781 -14.94 2.71 32.04
CA LEU A 781 -14.94 1.25 32.01
C LEU A 781 -13.66 0.67 32.65
N PHE A 782 -12.49 1.26 32.36
CA PHE A 782 -11.24 0.90 33.01
C PHE A 782 -11.30 1.11 34.53
N VAL A 783 -11.75 2.29 35.00
CA VAL A 783 -11.88 2.58 36.43
C VAL A 783 -12.89 1.65 37.13
N ASP A 784 -13.99 1.31 36.47
CA ASP A 784 -15.01 0.41 37.01
C ASP A 784 -14.51 -1.03 37.12
N ASP A 785 -13.79 -1.55 36.11
CA ASP A 785 -13.15 -2.88 36.17
C ASP A 785 -12.06 -2.94 37.25
N ARG A 786 -11.23 -1.90 37.35
CA ARG A 786 -10.21 -1.75 38.38
C ARG A 786 -10.80 -1.63 39.79
N GLY A 787 -11.93 -0.96 39.91
CA GLY A 787 -12.73 -0.89 41.14
C GLY A 787 -13.30 -2.26 41.53
N ARG A 788 -13.86 -3.01 40.57
CA ARG A 788 -14.38 -4.38 40.80
C ARG A 788 -13.26 -5.36 41.18
N GLU A 789 -12.11 -5.30 40.53
CA GLU A 789 -10.89 -6.04 40.89
C GLU A 789 -10.48 -5.73 42.34
N ARG A 790 -10.37 -4.44 42.66
CA ARG A 790 -9.96 -3.94 43.98
C ARG A 790 -10.91 -4.35 45.11
N VAL A 791 -12.23 -4.19 44.93
CA VAL A 791 -13.22 -4.59 45.94
C VAL A 791 -13.13 -6.09 46.21
N ARG A 792 -13.08 -6.91 45.15
CA ARG A 792 -12.99 -8.38 45.28
C ARG A 792 -11.69 -8.83 45.96
N MET A 793 -10.56 -8.19 45.68
CA MET A 793 -9.29 -8.48 46.38
C MET A 793 -9.33 -8.04 47.84
N ALA A 794 -9.92 -6.88 48.15
CA ALA A 794 -10.07 -6.41 49.53
C ALA A 794 -10.99 -7.31 50.36
N GLU A 795 -12.08 -7.82 49.78
CA GLU A 795 -12.99 -8.78 50.41
C GLU A 795 -12.30 -10.12 50.73
N ASP A 796 -11.50 -10.68 49.81
CA ASP A 796 -10.75 -11.93 50.04
C ASP A 796 -9.65 -11.76 51.10
N LEU A 797 -8.97 -10.60 51.11
CA LEU A 797 -7.96 -10.27 52.12
C LEU A 797 -8.57 -10.02 53.51
N ASP A 798 -9.66 -9.27 53.61
CA ASP A 798 -10.34 -9.02 54.89
C ASP A 798 -11.02 -10.33 55.40
N ALA A 799 -11.52 -11.20 54.51
CA ALA A 799 -12.06 -12.52 54.87
C ALA A 799 -10.97 -13.50 55.34
N THR A 800 -9.81 -13.55 54.68
CA THR A 800 -8.68 -14.40 55.11
C THR A 800 -8.05 -13.89 56.41
N GLN A 801 -7.99 -12.58 56.63
CA GLN A 801 -7.62 -12.00 57.93
C GLN A 801 -8.65 -12.37 59.02
N SER A 802 -9.95 -12.18 58.79
CA SER A 802 -10.99 -12.50 59.77
C SER A 802 -10.99 -14.00 60.14
N ASN A 803 -10.83 -14.89 59.16
CA ASN A 803 -10.70 -16.33 59.42
C ASN A 803 -9.43 -16.66 60.24
N ARG A 804 -8.32 -15.97 60.01
CA ARG A 804 -7.08 -16.13 60.80
C ARG A 804 -7.24 -15.62 62.24
N GLU A 805 -7.92 -14.49 62.43
CA GLU A 805 -8.24 -13.96 63.76
C GLU A 805 -9.22 -14.86 64.50
N GLN A 806 -10.26 -15.37 63.84
CA GLN A 806 -11.18 -16.36 64.41
C GLN A 806 -10.47 -17.69 64.76
N ALA A 807 -9.53 -18.15 63.93
CA ALA A 807 -8.72 -19.33 64.25
C ALA A 807 -7.84 -19.11 65.50
N LEU A 808 -7.15 -17.97 65.60
CA LEU A 808 -6.36 -17.60 66.79
C LEU A 808 -7.21 -17.40 68.04
N LEU A 809 -8.42 -16.86 67.89
CA LEU A 809 -9.39 -16.71 68.99
C LEU A 809 -9.95 -18.07 69.43
N LYS A 810 -10.18 -18.98 68.49
CA LYS A 810 -10.62 -20.36 68.74
C LYS A 810 -9.53 -21.20 69.40
N ASP A 811 -8.26 -21.04 69.02
CA ASP A 811 -7.13 -21.68 69.69
C ASP A 811 -6.96 -21.17 71.13
N ARG A 812 -7.07 -19.85 71.34
CA ARG A 812 -7.13 -19.27 72.70
C ARG A 812 -8.31 -19.81 73.50
N LEU A 813 -9.50 -19.92 72.90
CA LEU A 813 -10.68 -20.45 73.57
C LEU A 813 -10.53 -21.94 73.92
N ASN A 814 -10.02 -22.75 73.00
CA ASN A 814 -9.68 -24.16 73.22
C ASN A 814 -8.70 -24.34 74.38
N MET A 815 -7.71 -23.43 74.52
CA MET A 815 -6.75 -23.42 75.62
C MET A 815 -7.41 -23.14 76.98
N TYR A 816 -8.56 -22.45 77.02
CA TYR A 816 -9.35 -22.22 78.24
C TYR A 816 -10.43 -23.27 78.49
N THR A 817 -10.93 -23.99 77.48
CA THR A 817 -11.99 -25.01 77.63
C THR A 817 -11.46 -26.42 77.97
N ALA A 818 -10.18 -26.55 78.35
CA ALA A 818 -9.54 -27.83 78.64
C ALA A 818 -9.94 -28.47 80.00
N SER A 819 -10.97 -27.94 80.68
CA SER A 819 -11.62 -28.53 81.86
C SER A 819 -13.12 -28.71 81.63
N ALA A 820 -13.57 -29.96 81.59
CA ALA A 820 -14.95 -30.37 81.28
C ALA A 820 -15.86 -30.44 82.54
N PRO A 821 -17.18 -30.73 82.43
CA PRO A 821 -18.03 -30.87 81.22
C PRO A 821 -19.35 -30.03 81.23
N ASP A 822 -20.01 -30.04 80.07
CA ASP A 822 -21.47 -29.86 79.79
C ASP A 822 -22.39 -29.25 80.86
N VAL A 823 -22.94 -28.06 80.57
CA VAL A 823 -23.98 -27.39 81.38
C VAL A 823 -25.21 -27.03 80.51
N SER A 824 -25.75 -28.01 79.80
CA SER A 824 -26.94 -27.88 78.94
C SER A 824 -28.29 -27.69 79.69
N GLN A 825 -28.31 -27.54 81.02
CA GLN A 825 -29.55 -27.56 81.83
C GLN A 825 -29.96 -26.27 82.56
N LEU A 826 -29.13 -25.21 82.58
CA LEU A 826 -29.35 -24.10 83.54
C LEU A 826 -30.16 -22.89 83.06
N MET A 827 -30.30 -22.67 81.75
CA MET A 827 -30.91 -21.42 81.24
C MET A 827 -32.42 -21.48 80.97
N ASN A 828 -33.01 -22.68 80.90
CA ASN A 828 -34.40 -22.90 80.48
C ASN A 828 -35.42 -22.76 81.65
N ARG A 829 -35.14 -21.87 82.62
CA ARG A 829 -35.91 -21.77 83.88
C ARG A 829 -36.24 -20.37 84.39
N THR A 830 -35.81 -19.31 83.71
CA THR A 830 -36.01 -17.90 84.17
C THR A 830 -37.09 -17.16 83.39
N ALA A 831 -37.93 -17.88 82.63
CA ALA A 831 -39.03 -17.31 81.84
C ALA A 831 -40.40 -17.48 82.53
N GLN A 832 -40.57 -16.89 83.73
CA GLN A 832 -41.89 -16.63 84.35
C GLN A 832 -41.78 -15.81 85.66
N MET A 833 -41.89 -14.48 85.57
CA MET A 833 -42.57 -13.58 86.52
C MET A 833 -42.92 -12.27 85.78
N SER A 834 -43.86 -11.47 86.30
CA SER A 834 -44.57 -10.41 85.54
C SER A 834 -44.95 -9.21 86.43
N LEU A 835 -45.64 -8.21 85.85
CA LEU A 835 -46.30 -7.04 86.50
C LEU A 835 -45.33 -5.94 87.03
N ASP A 836 -45.62 -4.63 86.98
CA ASP A 836 -46.62 -3.81 86.24
C ASP A 836 -46.19 -2.31 86.28
N GLY A 837 -46.81 -1.40 85.50
CA GLY A 837 -46.73 0.06 85.74
C GLY A 837 -46.44 0.98 84.53
N THR A 838 -47.19 2.10 84.43
CA THR A 838 -47.12 3.17 83.41
C THR A 838 -46.61 4.51 84.02
N PRO A 839 -46.41 5.65 83.30
CA PRO A 839 -46.49 5.99 81.86
C PRO A 839 -45.21 6.71 81.29
N ALA A 840 -45.29 7.34 80.10
CA ALA A 840 -44.19 7.94 79.29
C ALA A 840 -44.12 9.50 79.36
N PRO A 841 -43.28 10.26 78.59
CA PRO A 841 -42.11 9.97 77.70
C PRO A 841 -40.85 10.86 78.08
N PRO A 842 -39.83 11.23 77.25
CA PRO A 842 -39.42 10.83 75.87
C PRO A 842 -37.88 10.55 75.62
N ALA A 843 -37.55 10.19 74.36
CA ALA A 843 -36.29 10.40 73.61
C ALA A 843 -35.12 9.36 73.58
N VAL A 844 -34.29 9.46 72.51
CA VAL A 844 -32.97 8.83 72.20
C VAL A 844 -32.97 7.53 71.32
N LEU A 845 -31.86 7.35 70.58
CA LEU A 845 -31.59 6.51 69.38
C LEU A 845 -31.52 4.96 69.57
N ARG A 846 -31.90 4.18 68.53
CA ARG A 846 -31.00 3.39 67.61
C ARG A 846 -31.68 2.13 67.00
N SER A 847 -31.25 1.72 65.78
CA SER A 847 -31.36 0.38 65.13
C SER A 847 -32.63 -0.05 64.34
N GLN A 848 -32.43 -1.08 63.49
CA GLN A 848 -33.36 -1.86 62.62
C GLN A 848 -34.37 -2.72 63.44
N PRO A 849 -35.44 -3.41 62.91
CA PRO A 849 -35.51 -4.18 61.64
C PRO A 849 -36.92 -4.24 60.95
N ALA A 850 -37.35 -5.42 60.45
CA ALA A 850 -38.63 -5.72 59.76
C ALA A 850 -39.52 -6.70 60.59
N LEU A 851 -40.51 -7.51 60.14
CA LEU A 851 -40.92 -8.09 58.82
C LEU A 851 -42.37 -8.69 58.94
N SER A 852 -42.89 -9.31 57.87
CA SER A 852 -44.16 -10.13 57.76
C SER A 852 -45.50 -9.36 57.71
N GLY A 853 -46.64 -9.93 57.25
CA GLY A 853 -46.99 -11.29 56.76
C GLY A 853 -48.02 -11.26 55.59
N SER A 854 -48.72 -12.34 55.16
CA SER A 854 -49.33 -13.43 55.95
C SER A 854 -49.93 -14.59 55.10
N THR A 855 -50.16 -15.78 55.71
CA THR A 855 -51.04 -16.94 55.31
C THR A 855 -50.83 -17.67 53.96
N SER A 856 -50.92 -19.00 53.80
CA SER A 856 -51.13 -20.22 54.66
C SER A 856 -50.68 -21.50 53.87
N SER A 857 -50.90 -22.81 54.16
CA SER A 857 -51.68 -23.58 55.17
C SER A 857 -51.08 -24.99 55.52
N SER A 858 -51.71 -26.12 55.14
CA SER A 858 -51.57 -27.51 55.67
C SER A 858 -51.96 -28.59 54.61
N SER A 859 -51.66 -29.92 54.64
CA SER A 859 -50.70 -30.79 55.39
C SER A 859 -50.69 -32.28 54.89
N TYR A 860 -49.64 -33.07 55.27
CA TYR A 860 -49.48 -34.56 55.30
C TYR A 860 -49.36 -35.44 54.01
N GLY A 861 -48.50 -36.49 54.03
CA GLY A 861 -48.64 -37.69 53.15
C GLY A 861 -47.40 -38.50 52.67
N TYR A 862 -46.77 -39.32 53.52
CA TYR A 862 -45.63 -40.28 53.31
C TYR A 862 -45.35 -41.01 51.93
N ASN A 863 -44.06 -41.07 51.57
CA ASN A 863 -43.23 -42.16 50.96
C ASN A 863 -43.41 -42.80 49.53
N GLN A 864 -42.23 -42.85 48.84
CA GLN A 864 -41.68 -43.88 47.92
C GLN A 864 -42.18 -44.06 46.46
N ALA A 865 -41.29 -44.69 45.67
CA ALA A 865 -41.23 -44.82 44.18
C ALA A 865 -41.92 -46.12 43.65
N PRO A 866 -41.82 -46.61 42.37
CA PRO A 866 -40.93 -46.23 41.25
C PRO A 866 -41.43 -46.39 39.76
N THR A 867 -40.61 -45.92 38.81
CA THR A 867 -40.26 -46.44 37.43
C THR A 867 -41.24 -47.07 36.39
N ALA A 868 -41.09 -46.62 35.12
CA ALA A 868 -40.81 -47.40 33.86
C ALA A 868 -41.85 -47.70 32.73
N THR A 869 -41.27 -47.87 31.51
CA THR A 869 -41.65 -48.70 30.31
C THR A 869 -42.60 -48.24 29.15
N THR A 870 -42.00 -47.60 28.12
CA THR A 870 -41.91 -47.99 26.67
C THR A 870 -43.10 -48.21 25.68
N MET A 871 -42.92 -47.67 24.44
CA MET A 871 -43.35 -48.10 23.07
C MET A 871 -44.42 -47.31 22.25
N THR A 872 -43.94 -46.53 21.24
CA THR A 872 -44.49 -46.27 19.87
C THR A 872 -45.79 -45.44 19.65
N SER A 873 -46.04 -44.73 18.51
CA SER A 873 -45.13 -44.11 17.50
C SER A 873 -45.72 -42.86 16.74
N PRO A 874 -46.44 -42.89 15.57
CA PRO A 874 -46.54 -41.71 14.65
C PRO A 874 -47.98 -41.17 14.39
N PRO A 875 -48.21 -40.02 13.68
CA PRO A 875 -47.28 -39.21 12.86
C PRO A 875 -47.33 -37.64 12.93
N LEU A 876 -46.32 -37.01 12.29
CA LEU A 876 -46.24 -35.64 11.69
C LEU A 876 -46.03 -34.35 12.57
N PRO A 877 -45.31 -33.29 12.07
CA PRO A 877 -44.87 -32.07 12.82
C PRO A 877 -45.31 -30.74 12.11
N PRO A 878 -44.65 -29.52 12.20
CA PRO A 878 -43.55 -28.93 13.04
C PRO A 878 -43.91 -27.49 13.57
N PRO A 879 -43.00 -26.50 13.84
CA PRO A 879 -41.61 -26.44 14.36
C PRO A 879 -41.43 -25.58 15.68
N VAL A 880 -40.25 -25.58 16.35
CA VAL A 880 -39.94 -24.76 17.57
C VAL A 880 -38.42 -24.49 17.81
N PRO A 881 -37.98 -23.53 18.67
CA PRO A 881 -36.56 -23.11 18.87
C PRO A 881 -35.99 -23.17 20.33
N HIS A 882 -34.76 -22.61 20.56
CA HIS A 882 -34.12 -22.08 21.82
C HIS A 882 -32.76 -22.65 22.35
N GLN A 883 -31.75 -21.76 22.45
CA GLN A 883 -30.90 -21.32 23.60
C GLN A 883 -30.43 -22.21 24.82
N TYR A 884 -29.18 -21.92 25.29
CA TYR A 884 -28.60 -22.03 26.67
C TYR A 884 -28.36 -23.45 27.31
N SER A 885 -27.45 -23.72 28.29
CA SER A 885 -26.27 -23.04 28.90
C SER A 885 -25.43 -23.99 29.85
N GLN A 886 -24.13 -23.69 30.09
CA GLN A 886 -23.29 -24.01 31.30
C GLN A 886 -22.97 -25.49 31.69
N TYR A 887 -22.00 -25.86 32.57
CA TYR A 887 -21.04 -25.22 33.53
C TYR A 887 -19.84 -26.20 33.83
N SER A 888 -18.81 -26.07 34.71
CA SER A 888 -18.20 -25.07 35.64
C SER A 888 -16.81 -25.53 36.18
N SER A 889 -16.04 -24.65 36.86
CA SER A 889 -15.11 -24.88 38.04
C SER A 889 -13.86 -25.80 37.93
N ALA A 890 -12.71 -25.60 38.61
CA ALA A 890 -12.09 -24.60 39.54
C ALA A 890 -10.56 -24.98 39.73
N PRO A 891 -9.67 -24.47 40.66
CA PRO A 891 -9.77 -23.49 41.76
C PRO A 891 -8.62 -22.41 41.79
N SER A 892 -7.81 -22.32 42.88
CA SER A 892 -6.84 -21.23 43.24
C SER A 892 -5.76 -21.75 44.25
N SER A 893 -4.85 -21.03 44.97
CA SER A 893 -4.54 -19.59 45.22
C SER A 893 -3.21 -19.38 46.03
N SER A 894 -2.45 -18.29 45.77
CA SER A 894 -1.58 -17.51 46.72
C SER A 894 -0.27 -18.17 47.30
N PRO A 895 0.68 -17.46 48.00
CA PRO A 895 0.77 -16.03 48.42
C PRO A 895 2.17 -15.30 48.27
N MET A 896 2.26 -14.05 48.79
CA MET A 896 3.39 -13.11 49.15
C MET A 896 4.88 -13.59 49.19
N TYR A 897 5.92 -12.75 49.00
CA TYR A 897 6.45 -11.68 49.91
C TYR A 897 7.72 -10.96 49.36
N GLY A 898 8.05 -9.74 49.83
CA GLY A 898 9.42 -9.37 50.25
C GLY A 898 10.35 -8.52 49.34
N ASN A 899 10.81 -7.37 49.86
CA ASN A 899 11.94 -6.54 49.35
C ASN A 899 13.32 -7.26 49.45
N VAL A 900 14.42 -6.81 48.80
CA VAL A 900 15.40 -5.83 49.37
C VAL A 900 16.57 -5.45 48.41
N THR A 901 16.72 -4.12 48.16
CA THR A 901 17.93 -3.29 47.88
C THR A 901 18.92 -3.46 46.69
N ASN A 902 19.41 -2.28 46.26
CA ASN A 902 20.79 -1.87 45.88
C ASN A 902 21.31 -1.87 44.42
N GLN A 903 21.63 -0.64 43.99
CA GLN A 903 22.67 -0.20 43.03
C GLN A 903 24.12 -0.48 43.54
N PRO A 904 25.21 -0.15 42.80
CA PRO A 904 25.40 0.06 41.34
C PRO A 904 26.62 -0.72 40.78
N SER A 905 26.93 -0.62 39.47
CA SER A 905 28.31 -0.41 38.93
C SER A 905 28.37 -0.47 37.38
N GLN A 906 29.58 -0.39 36.80
CA GLN A 906 29.89 0.08 35.44
C GLN A 906 30.41 -1.04 34.48
N GLN A 907 30.74 -0.61 33.24
CA GLN A 907 31.85 -1.06 32.37
C GLN A 907 31.64 -2.12 31.25
N GLN A 908 31.95 -1.65 30.02
CA GLN A 908 32.79 -2.24 28.96
C GLN A 908 32.38 -3.53 28.19
N ALA A 909 32.01 -3.30 26.92
CA ALA A 909 32.63 -3.80 25.69
C ALA A 909 33.21 -5.24 25.58
N TYR A 910 32.80 -5.94 24.51
CA TYR A 910 33.68 -6.49 23.45
C TYR A 910 32.80 -6.81 22.20
N GLY A 911 33.36 -7.18 21.05
CA GLY A 911 32.57 -7.50 19.84
C GLY A 911 33.38 -8.07 18.68
N GLY A 912 32.78 -8.13 17.48
CA GLY A 912 33.48 -8.31 16.20
C GLY A 912 32.98 -9.44 15.28
N GLN A 913 33.17 -9.22 13.97
CA GLN A 913 33.28 -10.21 12.88
C GLN A 913 32.01 -10.99 12.46
N MET A 914 31.84 -11.42 11.19
CA MET A 914 32.68 -11.30 9.96
C MET A 914 31.78 -11.30 8.70
N TYR A 915 32.29 -10.82 7.56
CA TYR A 915 31.66 -10.95 6.24
C TYR A 915 32.25 -12.13 5.46
N MET A 916 31.45 -12.77 4.59
CA MET A 916 31.92 -13.58 3.46
C MET A 916 30.86 -13.56 2.34
N ALA A 917 31.30 -13.66 1.08
CA ALA A 917 30.46 -13.55 -0.12
C ALA A 917 30.64 -14.76 -1.06
N PRO A 918 29.73 -14.97 -2.04
CA PRO A 918 30.00 -15.80 -3.22
C PRO A 918 29.97 -15.01 -4.54
N SER A 919 30.72 -15.51 -5.53
CA SER A 919 30.95 -14.89 -6.86
C SER A 919 30.21 -15.63 -8.02
N PRO A 920 30.13 -15.08 -9.25
CA PRO A 920 29.10 -15.46 -10.24
C PRO A 920 29.59 -16.22 -11.51
N GLY A 921 28.64 -16.77 -12.29
CA GLY A 921 28.78 -17.14 -13.70
C GLY A 921 27.82 -18.28 -14.17
N ALA A 922 27.61 -18.60 -15.46
CA ALA A 922 27.72 -17.81 -16.70
C ALA A 922 27.15 -18.59 -17.93
N TYR A 923 26.60 -17.88 -18.96
CA TYR A 923 26.22 -18.37 -20.33
C TYR A 923 25.03 -19.38 -20.43
N GLN A 924 24.36 -19.63 -21.59
CA GLN A 924 24.60 -19.26 -23.02
C GLN A 924 23.28 -19.00 -23.83
N GLN A 925 23.32 -18.97 -25.18
CA GLN A 925 22.38 -18.24 -26.09
C GLN A 925 21.37 -19.06 -26.95
N GLN A 926 20.28 -18.41 -27.37
CA GLN A 926 19.68 -18.41 -28.75
C GLN A 926 18.54 -17.35 -28.86
N GLY A 927 18.10 -16.83 -30.03
CA GLY A 927 18.73 -16.92 -31.37
C GLY A 927 17.80 -16.82 -32.62
N THR A 928 16.95 -15.79 -32.81
CA THR A 928 16.15 -15.59 -34.05
C THR A 928 16.08 -14.12 -34.56
N PHE A 929 15.48 -13.90 -35.73
CA PHE A 929 15.80 -12.82 -36.71
C PHE A 929 15.01 -11.49 -36.64
N GLN A 930 15.51 -10.51 -37.41
CA GLN A 930 15.14 -9.09 -37.48
C GLN A 930 13.90 -8.78 -38.35
N GLN A 931 13.29 -7.61 -38.12
CA GLN A 931 12.97 -6.66 -39.21
C GLN A 931 13.10 -5.20 -38.73
N SER A 932 13.17 -4.24 -39.66
CA SER A 932 13.82 -2.93 -39.47
C SER A 932 12.86 -1.73 -39.42
N GLY A 933 13.13 -0.80 -38.50
CA GLY A 933 12.64 0.59 -38.52
C GLY A 933 13.80 1.59 -38.42
N PRO A 934 13.58 2.90 -38.70
CA PRO A 934 14.64 3.92 -38.67
C PRO A 934 15.12 4.22 -37.23
N PRO A 935 16.38 4.68 -37.05
CA PRO A 935 16.92 4.97 -35.72
C PRO A 935 16.33 6.25 -35.10
N PRO A 936 16.13 6.29 -33.77
CA PRO A 936 15.79 7.52 -33.05
C PRO A 936 17.01 8.47 -32.95
N PRO A 937 16.78 9.78 -32.70
CA PRO A 937 17.86 10.76 -32.56
C PRO A 937 18.65 10.61 -31.24
N PRO A 938 19.89 11.13 -31.17
CA PRO A 938 20.73 11.07 -29.97
C PRO A 938 20.15 11.89 -28.80
N VAL A 939 20.51 11.48 -27.58
CA VAL A 939 19.99 11.98 -26.30
C VAL A 939 21.08 12.82 -25.57
N PRO A 940 20.77 13.71 -24.59
CA PRO A 940 21.72 14.66 -24.00
C PRO A 940 22.25 14.30 -22.58
N PRO A 941 23.14 15.12 -21.98
CA PRO A 941 23.78 14.85 -20.68
C PRO A 941 23.06 15.38 -19.42
N SER A 942 23.40 14.81 -18.26
CA SER A 942 22.88 15.20 -16.93
C SER A 942 24.01 15.60 -15.95
N PRO A 943 23.87 16.71 -15.19
CA PRO A 943 24.82 17.11 -14.15
C PRO A 943 24.65 16.36 -12.83
N TYR A 944 25.76 16.06 -12.16
CA TYR A 944 25.84 15.38 -10.86
C TYR A 944 26.91 16.02 -9.97
N GLY A 945 27.01 15.64 -8.69
CA GLY A 945 28.06 16.13 -7.78
C GLY A 945 27.57 16.42 -6.37
N ALA A 946 28.52 16.67 -5.47
CA ALA A 946 28.28 16.90 -4.04
C ALA A 946 27.41 18.15 -3.76
N GLY A 947 27.03 18.34 -2.49
CA GLY A 947 26.42 19.59 -2.02
C GLY A 947 27.31 20.81 -2.34
N GLU A 948 26.69 21.97 -2.52
CA GLU A 948 27.37 23.28 -2.70
C GLU A 948 28.40 23.43 -3.85
N SER A 949 28.63 22.38 -4.66
CA SER A 949 29.64 22.37 -5.75
C SER A 949 29.35 23.28 -6.96
N GLY A 950 28.19 23.95 -6.97
CA GLY A 950 27.86 24.99 -7.97
C GLY A 950 27.01 24.55 -9.16
N LYS A 951 26.41 23.35 -9.14
CA LYS A 951 25.57 22.78 -10.23
C LYS A 951 24.55 23.78 -10.78
N SER A 952 23.64 24.24 -9.93
CA SER A 952 22.60 25.22 -10.30
C SER A 952 23.17 26.58 -10.71
N THR A 953 24.42 26.92 -10.36
CA THR A 953 25.09 28.13 -10.87
C THR A 953 25.50 27.94 -12.33
N VAL A 954 26.09 26.79 -12.68
CA VAL A 954 26.48 26.48 -14.06
C VAL A 954 25.24 26.37 -14.97
N LEU A 955 24.16 25.71 -14.51
CA LEU A 955 22.89 25.67 -15.23
C LEU A 955 22.32 27.07 -15.49
N LYS A 956 22.39 27.97 -14.50
CA LYS A 956 21.97 29.38 -14.65
C LYS A 956 22.86 30.19 -15.59
N GLN A 957 24.16 29.87 -15.69
CA GLN A 957 25.04 30.44 -16.72
C GLN A 957 24.70 29.90 -18.11
N MET A 958 24.40 28.61 -18.26
CA MET A 958 23.98 28.03 -19.54
C MET A 958 22.70 28.70 -20.08
N LYS A 959 21.72 28.99 -19.21
CA LYS A 959 20.55 29.81 -19.59
C LYS A 959 20.94 31.22 -20.05
N LEU A 960 21.83 31.91 -19.33
CA LEU A 960 22.34 33.24 -19.73
C LEU A 960 23.12 33.23 -21.06
N ILE A 961 23.81 32.13 -21.37
CA ILE A 961 24.70 32.01 -22.55
C ILE A 961 23.93 31.66 -23.83
N HIS A 962 22.85 30.88 -23.72
CA HIS A 962 22.14 30.28 -24.86
C HIS A 962 20.67 30.68 -25.01
N ASP A 963 19.96 31.01 -23.93
CA ASP A 963 18.50 31.18 -23.92
C ASP A 963 18.08 32.67 -23.81
N GLY A 964 18.84 33.57 -24.45
CA GLY A 964 18.59 35.03 -24.43
C GLY A 964 18.79 35.75 -23.08
N GLY A 965 18.90 35.00 -21.99
CA GLY A 965 18.91 35.51 -20.61
C GLY A 965 17.51 35.71 -20.04
N TYR A 966 17.42 35.92 -18.72
CA TYR A 966 16.14 35.95 -18.00
C TYR A 966 15.18 37.03 -18.53
N THR A 967 13.90 36.70 -18.66
CA THR A 967 12.83 37.65 -19.01
C THR A 967 12.62 38.69 -17.90
N GLN A 968 11.77 39.70 -18.13
CA GLN A 968 11.43 40.64 -17.06
C GLN A 968 10.72 39.90 -15.92
N ASP A 969 9.69 39.10 -16.23
CA ASP A 969 8.87 38.39 -15.26
C ASP A 969 9.69 37.42 -14.39
N GLU A 970 10.66 36.71 -14.99
CA GLU A 970 11.62 35.89 -14.24
C GLU A 970 12.50 36.72 -13.29
N ARG A 971 12.98 37.89 -13.73
CA ARG A 971 13.75 38.80 -12.86
C ARG A 971 12.91 39.32 -11.71
N GLU A 972 11.61 39.50 -11.91
CA GLU A 972 10.67 39.95 -10.89
C GLU A 972 10.47 38.84 -9.83
N ALA A 973 10.23 37.59 -10.24
CA ALA A 973 10.20 36.43 -9.35
C ALA A 973 11.53 36.22 -8.60
N PHE A 974 12.68 36.53 -9.21
CA PHE A 974 13.97 36.49 -8.51
C PHE A 974 14.17 37.62 -7.48
N LYS A 975 13.40 38.73 -7.49
CA LYS A 975 13.50 39.80 -6.46
C LYS A 975 13.21 39.24 -5.07
N GLU A 976 12.08 38.55 -4.92
CA GLU A 976 11.61 38.00 -3.64
C GLU A 976 12.59 36.98 -3.08
N ILE A 977 13.12 36.12 -3.96
CA ILE A 977 14.18 35.16 -3.62
C ILE A 977 15.44 35.88 -3.13
N ILE A 978 15.85 36.98 -3.77
CA ILE A 978 17.00 37.79 -3.32
C ILE A 978 16.73 38.45 -1.95
N PHE A 979 15.53 38.98 -1.74
CA PHE A 979 15.14 39.63 -0.48
C PHE A 979 15.09 38.63 0.69
N SER A 980 14.44 37.48 0.51
CA SER A 980 14.41 36.37 1.47
C SER A 980 15.82 35.88 1.81
N ASN A 981 16.66 35.57 0.80
CA ASN A 981 18.05 35.15 1.04
C ASN A 981 18.85 36.21 1.82
N THR A 982 18.68 37.51 1.52
CA THR A 982 19.41 38.59 2.20
C THR A 982 19.06 38.69 3.69
N ILE A 983 17.76 38.59 4.02
CA ILE A 983 17.28 38.60 5.42
C ILE A 983 17.72 37.33 6.14
N GLN A 984 17.58 36.16 5.50
CA GLN A 984 18.00 34.88 6.08
C GLN A 984 19.51 34.83 6.33
N SER A 985 20.33 35.35 5.43
CA SER A 985 21.78 35.52 5.64
C SER A 985 22.09 36.41 6.85
N MET A 986 21.42 37.56 6.99
CA MET A 986 21.63 38.44 8.14
C MET A 986 21.21 37.77 9.46
N ARG A 987 20.06 37.08 9.47
CA ARG A 987 19.57 36.30 10.60
C ARG A 987 20.57 35.22 11.03
N VAL A 988 21.10 34.46 10.09
CA VAL A 988 22.10 33.42 10.34
C VAL A 988 23.41 33.97 10.92
N ILE A 989 23.82 35.19 10.55
CA ILE A 989 24.95 35.87 11.22
C ILE A 989 24.59 36.17 12.68
N LEU A 990 23.41 36.74 12.94
CA LEU A 990 22.97 37.10 14.29
C LEU A 990 22.85 35.88 15.21
N ASP A 991 22.32 34.77 14.72
CA ASP A 991 22.27 33.49 15.45
C ASP A 991 23.70 32.97 15.74
N ALA A 992 24.64 33.11 14.79
CA ALA A 992 26.05 32.75 14.99
C ALA A 992 26.80 33.71 15.94
N MET A 993 26.42 34.99 16.03
CA MET A 993 26.94 35.94 17.02
C MET A 993 26.53 35.52 18.44
N LEU A 994 25.26 35.14 18.63
CA LEU A 994 24.75 34.61 19.90
C LEU A 994 25.45 33.30 20.30
N ALA A 995 25.65 32.38 19.35
CA ALA A 995 26.33 31.11 19.59
C ALA A 995 27.82 31.25 19.99
N MET A 996 28.45 32.39 19.68
CA MET A 996 29.84 32.70 20.04
C MET A 996 29.98 33.75 21.16
N ASP A 997 28.87 34.12 21.83
CA ASP A 997 28.80 35.16 22.87
C ASP A 997 29.35 36.54 22.43
N VAL A 998 29.24 36.85 21.12
CA VAL A 998 29.69 38.12 20.55
C VAL A 998 28.54 39.12 20.58
N SER A 999 28.57 40.02 21.57
CA SER A 999 27.57 41.10 21.69
C SER A 999 27.70 42.14 20.58
N LEU A 1000 26.56 42.49 19.97
CA LEU A 1000 26.40 43.71 19.16
C LEU A 1000 26.58 44.98 19.98
N GLU A 1001 26.96 46.07 19.30
CA GLU A 1001 26.93 47.42 19.88
C GLU A 1001 25.49 47.79 20.30
N ASN A 1002 25.33 48.51 21.43
CA ASN A 1002 24.03 48.59 22.12
C ASN A 1002 22.91 49.20 21.27
N ASP A 1003 23.22 50.16 20.40
CA ASP A 1003 22.25 50.81 19.50
C ASP A 1003 21.78 49.89 18.35
N ASN A 1004 22.51 48.81 18.05
CA ASN A 1004 22.17 47.84 17.00
C ASN A 1004 21.21 46.73 17.46
N ARG A 1005 21.01 46.56 18.77
CA ARG A 1005 20.10 45.56 19.35
C ARG A 1005 18.64 45.65 18.84
N PRO A 1006 17.98 46.82 18.77
CA PRO A 1006 16.63 46.91 18.20
C PRO A 1006 16.59 46.58 16.70
N PHE A 1007 17.64 46.89 15.94
CA PHE A 1007 17.73 46.51 14.53
C PHE A 1007 17.87 44.99 14.34
N ALA A 1008 18.60 44.30 15.24
CA ALA A 1008 18.66 42.84 15.25
C ALA A 1008 17.29 42.20 15.54
N ALA A 1009 16.51 42.77 16.47
CA ALA A 1009 15.14 42.31 16.75
C ALA A 1009 14.23 42.43 15.53
N ILE A 1010 14.26 43.56 14.81
CA ILE A 1010 13.48 43.78 13.58
C ILE A 1010 13.77 42.70 12.52
N ILE A 1011 15.02 42.23 12.40
CA ILE A 1011 15.41 41.15 11.49
C ILE A 1011 14.96 39.77 11.99
N MET A 1012 15.03 39.50 13.29
CA MET A 1012 14.55 38.24 13.90
C MET A 1012 13.03 38.08 13.82
N GLU A 1013 12.28 39.18 13.86
CA GLU A 1013 10.82 39.21 13.73
C GLU A 1013 10.34 39.04 12.27
N GLN A 1014 11.22 39.16 11.26
CA GLN A 1014 10.80 38.90 9.88
C GLN A 1014 10.57 37.40 9.61
N PRO A 1015 9.55 37.04 8.82
CA PRO A 1015 9.38 35.68 8.32
C PRO A 1015 10.51 35.31 7.36
N ALA A 1016 10.80 34.00 7.24
CA ALA A 1016 11.91 33.50 6.42
C ALA A 1016 11.74 33.77 4.90
N GLN A 1017 10.49 33.94 4.44
CA GLN A 1017 10.16 34.33 3.07
C GLN A 1017 9.31 35.60 3.11
N ILE A 1018 9.56 36.53 2.18
CA ILE A 1018 8.81 37.79 2.03
C ILE A 1018 8.38 37.92 0.58
N GLU A 1019 7.08 37.69 0.36
CA GLU A 1019 6.38 37.89 -0.92
C GLU A 1019 6.01 39.38 -1.05
N ARG A 1020 6.94 40.21 -1.51
CA ARG A 1020 6.78 41.67 -1.72
C ARG A 1020 7.73 42.21 -2.79
N ASP A 1021 7.19 43.09 -3.64
CA ASP A 1021 7.95 43.85 -4.66
C ASP A 1021 9.12 44.68 -4.10
N PHE A 1022 9.04 45.10 -2.84
CA PHE A 1022 10.00 45.98 -2.19
C PHE A 1022 10.29 45.54 -0.74
N LEU A 1023 11.58 45.54 -0.38
CA LEU A 1023 12.01 45.49 1.02
C LEU A 1023 11.48 46.71 1.79
N PRO A 1024 10.91 46.54 3.00
CA PRO A 1024 10.54 47.67 3.85
C PRO A 1024 11.73 48.60 4.13
N PRO A 1025 11.53 49.93 4.24
CA PRO A 1025 12.61 50.87 4.53
C PRO A 1025 13.27 50.57 5.88
N ASP A 1026 12.50 50.15 6.88
CA ASP A 1026 12.97 49.85 8.24
C ASP A 1026 13.88 48.61 8.25
N VAL A 1027 13.51 47.56 7.51
CA VAL A 1027 14.32 46.35 7.31
C VAL A 1027 15.59 46.68 6.51
N THR A 1028 15.47 47.53 5.49
CA THR A 1028 16.62 47.99 4.68
C THR A 1028 17.60 48.83 5.52
N GLN A 1029 17.09 49.65 6.44
CA GLN A 1029 17.88 50.42 7.38
C GLN A 1029 18.52 49.51 8.45
N ALA A 1030 17.77 48.54 8.99
CA ALA A 1030 18.30 47.56 9.93
C ALA A 1030 19.47 46.77 9.33
N ILE A 1031 19.32 46.21 8.12
CA ILE A 1031 20.39 45.52 7.39
C ILE A 1031 21.61 46.46 7.21
N ARG A 1032 21.39 47.72 6.83
CA ARG A 1032 22.46 48.71 6.59
C ARG A 1032 23.19 49.15 7.86
N SER A 1033 22.52 49.19 9.01
CA SER A 1033 23.14 49.47 10.31
C SER A 1033 23.91 48.26 10.83
N LEU A 1034 23.29 47.08 10.84
CA LEU A 1034 23.89 45.83 11.28
C LEU A 1034 25.15 45.48 10.47
N TRP A 1035 25.11 45.64 9.14
CA TRP A 1035 26.27 45.39 8.27
C TRP A 1035 27.45 46.35 8.50
N LYS A 1036 27.27 47.45 9.25
CA LYS A 1036 28.35 48.34 9.66
C LYS A 1036 28.94 48.03 11.03
N ASP A 1037 28.33 47.12 11.81
CA ASP A 1037 28.86 46.75 13.13
C ASP A 1037 30.17 45.95 12.96
N PRO A 1038 31.31 46.40 13.53
CA PRO A 1038 32.58 45.71 13.36
C PRO A 1038 32.60 44.33 14.01
N HIS A 1039 31.78 44.09 15.05
CA HIS A 1039 31.66 42.77 15.66
C HIS A 1039 30.95 41.80 14.70
N LEU A 1040 29.89 42.27 14.04
CA LEU A 1040 29.16 41.50 13.03
C LEU A 1040 30.05 41.17 11.82
N GLN A 1041 30.85 42.13 11.35
CA GLN A 1041 31.84 41.88 10.30
C GLN A 1041 32.91 40.86 10.75
N SER A 1042 33.42 40.95 11.99
CA SER A 1042 34.40 39.97 12.50
C SER A 1042 33.83 38.54 12.61
N VAL A 1043 32.52 38.41 12.83
CA VAL A 1043 31.83 37.11 12.83
C VAL A 1043 31.55 36.61 11.41
N PHE A 1044 31.17 37.49 10.49
CA PHE A 1044 31.08 37.19 9.05
C PHE A 1044 32.41 36.64 8.50
N GLU A 1045 33.54 37.27 8.85
CA GLU A 1045 34.87 36.83 8.40
C GLU A 1045 35.28 35.46 8.96
N ARG A 1046 34.93 35.16 10.21
CA ARG A 1046 35.24 33.89 10.87
C ARG A 1046 34.36 32.72 10.40
N ASN A 1047 33.08 32.98 10.12
CA ASN A 1047 32.05 31.95 9.87
C ASN A 1047 31.44 32.03 8.45
N GLN A 1048 32.27 32.25 7.43
CA GLN A 1048 31.83 32.37 6.03
C GLN A 1048 31.01 31.15 5.53
N ASP A 1049 31.24 29.96 6.08
CA ASP A 1049 30.54 28.74 5.64
C ASP A 1049 29.10 28.65 6.19
N VAL A 1050 28.80 29.25 7.35
CA VAL A 1050 27.44 29.27 7.90
C VAL A 1050 26.50 30.07 6.96
N LEU A 1051 27.01 31.14 6.36
CA LEU A 1051 26.35 31.96 5.34
C LEU A 1051 26.21 31.30 3.96
N ARG A 1052 26.93 30.19 3.71
CA ARG A 1052 26.85 29.45 2.45
C ARG A 1052 25.72 28.41 2.44
N SER A 1053 24.98 28.29 3.54
CA SER A 1053 23.72 27.52 3.69
C SER A 1053 22.55 28.12 2.89
N ARG A 1054 22.72 28.20 1.56
CA ARG A 1054 21.69 28.64 0.60
C ARG A 1054 20.41 27.80 0.70
N VAL A 1055 19.30 28.36 0.21
CA VAL A 1055 18.07 27.59 -0.09
C VAL A 1055 18.44 26.29 -0.81
N LYS A 1056 18.06 25.17 -0.20
CA LYS A 1056 18.46 23.82 -0.60
C LYS A 1056 17.76 23.44 -1.90
N THR A 1057 18.50 23.13 -2.96
CA THR A 1057 17.93 22.50 -4.16
C THR A 1057 17.39 21.11 -3.79
N THR A 1058 16.07 20.99 -3.72
CA THR A 1058 15.35 19.75 -3.45
C THR A 1058 14.73 19.20 -4.73
N GLY A 1059 14.65 17.88 -4.84
CA GLY A 1059 14.14 17.19 -6.02
C GLY A 1059 15.11 17.16 -7.20
N ILE A 1060 14.51 17.10 -8.40
CA ILE A 1060 15.16 17.05 -9.71
C ILE A 1060 14.42 18.04 -10.61
N THR A 1061 15.12 18.92 -11.31
CA THR A 1061 14.49 19.86 -12.26
C THR A 1061 15.05 19.67 -13.66
N GLU A 1062 14.18 19.30 -14.61
CA GLU A 1062 14.51 19.26 -16.04
C GLU A 1062 14.51 20.68 -16.61
N THR A 1063 15.50 21.01 -17.44
CA THR A 1063 15.54 22.24 -18.24
C THR A 1063 15.93 21.88 -19.67
N THR A 1064 15.19 22.42 -20.64
CA THR A 1064 15.47 22.21 -22.07
C THR A 1064 16.12 23.45 -22.65
N PHE A 1065 17.19 23.27 -23.42
CA PHE A 1065 17.93 24.32 -24.13
C PHE A 1065 18.05 23.96 -25.61
N VAL A 1066 18.06 24.96 -26.50
CA VAL A 1066 18.42 24.78 -27.91
C VAL A 1066 19.77 25.44 -28.16
N ILE A 1067 20.73 24.68 -28.69
CA ILE A 1067 22.10 25.16 -28.95
C ILE A 1067 22.49 24.75 -30.37
N GLY A 1068 22.44 25.70 -31.30
CA GLY A 1068 22.49 25.41 -32.73
C GLY A 1068 21.27 24.58 -33.15
N ASP A 1069 21.49 23.56 -33.97
CA ASP A 1069 20.43 22.64 -34.44
C ASP A 1069 20.08 21.52 -33.43
N LEU A 1070 20.69 21.51 -32.23
CA LEU A 1070 20.55 20.46 -31.23
C LEU A 1070 19.76 20.92 -30.01
N THR A 1071 18.85 20.05 -29.55
CA THR A 1071 18.02 20.28 -28.34
C THR A 1071 18.53 19.44 -27.17
N TYR A 1072 18.95 20.10 -26.11
CA TYR A 1072 19.49 19.51 -24.88
C TYR A 1072 18.41 19.51 -23.81
N ARG A 1073 18.27 18.37 -23.12
CA ARG A 1073 17.45 18.21 -21.91
C ARG A 1073 18.40 17.87 -20.76
N MET A 1074 18.36 18.67 -19.71
CA MET A 1074 19.37 18.67 -18.65
C MET A 1074 18.69 18.63 -17.28
N PHE A 1075 19.08 17.69 -16.43
CA PHE A 1075 18.44 17.41 -15.14
C PHE A 1075 19.33 17.88 -13.98
N ASP A 1076 19.03 19.02 -13.34
CA ASP A 1076 19.73 19.41 -12.10
C ASP A 1076 19.21 18.60 -10.92
N VAL A 1077 20.10 17.96 -10.17
CA VAL A 1077 19.76 17.01 -9.09
C VAL A 1077 20.27 17.49 -7.73
N GLY A 1078 19.46 17.33 -6.68
CA GLY A 1078 19.88 17.63 -5.30
C GLY A 1078 21.13 16.86 -4.88
N GLY A 1079 22.17 17.56 -4.41
CA GLY A 1079 23.49 16.96 -4.07
C GLY A 1079 23.67 16.44 -2.64
N GLN A 1080 22.72 16.75 -1.75
CA GLN A 1080 22.69 16.35 -0.33
C GLN A 1080 22.44 14.84 -0.20
N ARG A 1081 22.98 14.17 0.85
CA ARG A 1081 22.90 12.69 0.95
C ARG A 1081 21.45 12.19 0.99
N SER A 1082 20.54 12.97 1.57
CA SER A 1082 19.09 12.72 1.62
C SER A 1082 18.45 12.61 0.22
N GLU A 1083 18.85 13.47 -0.71
CA GLU A 1083 18.21 13.59 -2.03
C GLU A 1083 18.71 12.53 -3.03
N ARG A 1084 19.89 11.93 -2.81
CA ARG A 1084 20.50 10.96 -3.74
C ARG A 1084 19.64 9.73 -4.02
N LYS A 1085 18.72 9.38 -3.11
CA LYS A 1085 17.72 8.31 -3.33
C LYS A 1085 16.84 8.55 -4.56
N LYS A 1086 16.62 9.82 -4.92
CA LYS A 1086 15.77 10.25 -6.05
C LYS A 1086 16.48 10.13 -7.39
N TRP A 1087 17.81 10.09 -7.43
CA TRP A 1087 18.61 10.12 -8.67
C TRP A 1087 18.31 8.94 -9.61
N ILE A 1088 17.81 7.81 -9.09
CA ILE A 1088 17.47 6.64 -9.91
C ILE A 1088 16.42 6.95 -11.00
N HIS A 1089 15.57 7.96 -10.79
CA HIS A 1089 14.56 8.40 -11.75
C HIS A 1089 15.13 9.10 -13.00
N CYS A 1090 16.43 9.46 -13.00
CA CYS A 1090 17.10 10.11 -14.14
C CYS A 1090 18.36 9.33 -14.61
N PHE A 1091 18.37 8.00 -14.43
CA PHE A 1091 19.46 7.12 -14.87
C PHE A 1091 19.23 6.46 -16.24
N GLU A 1092 18.01 6.48 -16.78
CA GLU A 1092 17.73 5.90 -18.10
C GLU A 1092 18.21 6.82 -19.25
N ASN A 1093 18.88 6.23 -20.24
CA ASN A 1093 19.28 6.87 -21.49
C ASN A 1093 20.16 8.14 -21.35
N VAL A 1094 20.96 8.25 -20.29
CA VAL A 1094 21.91 9.36 -20.08
C VAL A 1094 23.15 9.23 -20.97
N THR A 1095 23.36 10.18 -21.89
CA THR A 1095 24.49 10.14 -22.86
C THR A 1095 25.83 10.56 -22.24
N ALA A 1096 25.84 11.59 -21.40
CA ALA A 1096 27.03 11.95 -20.61
C ALA A 1096 26.68 12.55 -19.23
N ILE A 1097 27.67 12.56 -18.33
CA ILE A 1097 27.56 12.95 -16.93
C ILE A 1097 28.46 14.16 -16.68
N ILE A 1098 27.92 15.28 -16.18
CA ILE A 1098 28.72 16.45 -15.81
C ILE A 1098 28.88 16.48 -14.29
N PHE A 1099 29.97 15.94 -13.75
CA PHE A 1099 30.21 15.85 -12.32
C PHE A 1099 30.95 17.10 -11.79
N LEU A 1100 30.28 17.90 -10.95
CA LEU A 1100 30.86 19.12 -10.37
C LEU A 1100 31.41 18.87 -8.96
N VAL A 1101 32.69 19.21 -8.77
CA VAL A 1101 33.42 19.22 -7.49
C VAL A 1101 33.85 20.65 -7.17
N ALA A 1102 33.73 21.06 -5.91
CA ALA A 1102 34.35 22.30 -5.43
C ALA A 1102 35.75 22.02 -4.89
N ILE A 1103 36.80 22.43 -5.60
CA ILE A 1103 38.17 22.16 -5.15
C ILE A 1103 38.60 23.01 -3.95
N SER A 1104 37.86 24.09 -3.64
CA SER A 1104 38.08 24.96 -2.47
C SER A 1104 37.66 24.36 -1.12
N GLU A 1105 37.11 23.14 -1.09
CA GLU A 1105 36.50 22.51 0.08
C GLU A 1105 37.33 21.33 0.63
N TYR A 1106 38.63 21.32 0.32
CA TYR A 1106 39.59 20.27 0.70
C TYR A 1106 39.81 20.12 2.21
N ASP A 1107 39.55 21.18 2.97
CA ASP A 1107 39.75 21.32 4.42
C ASP A 1107 38.44 21.35 5.22
N GLN A 1108 37.28 21.30 4.55
CA GLN A 1108 35.96 21.46 5.17
C GLN A 1108 35.28 20.12 5.46
N VAL A 1109 34.38 20.11 6.45
CA VAL A 1109 33.51 18.96 6.80
C VAL A 1109 32.07 19.15 6.31
N LEU A 1110 31.29 18.07 6.27
CA LEU A 1110 29.88 18.13 5.88
C LEU A 1110 29.02 18.74 6.98
N ILE A 1111 28.06 19.60 6.61
CA ILE A 1111 27.03 20.11 7.53
C ILE A 1111 26.09 18.97 7.99
N GLU A 1112 25.98 17.90 7.19
CA GLU A 1112 25.22 16.69 7.53
C GLU A 1112 25.99 15.73 8.47
N ASP A 1113 27.31 15.90 8.61
CA ASP A 1113 28.24 14.94 9.22
C ASP A 1113 29.60 15.60 9.49
N GLU A 1114 29.75 16.22 10.66
CA GLU A 1114 30.96 16.97 11.05
C GLU A 1114 32.23 16.09 11.11
N THR A 1115 32.10 14.75 11.03
CA THR A 1115 33.22 13.81 11.05
C THR A 1115 33.82 13.54 9.66
N VAL A 1116 33.11 13.90 8.58
CA VAL A 1116 33.49 13.56 7.20
C VAL A 1116 33.90 14.81 6.41
N ASN A 1117 35.12 14.77 5.89
CA ASN A 1117 35.66 15.77 4.99
C ASN A 1117 34.92 15.81 3.64
N ARG A 1118 34.58 17.00 3.14
CA ARG A 1118 33.78 17.21 1.93
C ARG A 1118 34.46 16.70 0.65
N MET A 1119 35.78 16.80 0.55
CA MET A 1119 36.53 16.29 -0.60
C MET A 1119 36.58 14.75 -0.60
N GLN A 1120 36.69 14.12 0.57
CA GLN A 1120 36.62 12.66 0.68
C GLN A 1120 35.21 12.13 0.37
N GLU A 1121 34.16 12.84 0.77
CA GLU A 1121 32.78 12.56 0.32
C GLU A 1121 32.65 12.71 -1.21
N ALA A 1122 33.23 13.75 -1.82
CA ALA A 1122 33.17 13.97 -3.26
C ALA A 1122 33.89 12.87 -4.05
N LEU A 1123 35.07 12.40 -3.58
CA LEU A 1123 35.79 11.26 -4.15
C LEU A 1123 34.97 9.95 -4.05
N THR A 1124 34.41 9.67 -2.87
CA THR A 1124 33.59 8.46 -2.63
C THR A 1124 32.32 8.47 -3.49
N LEU A 1125 31.69 9.64 -3.64
CA LEU A 1125 30.55 9.84 -4.53
C LEU A 1125 30.93 9.67 -6.01
N PHE A 1126 32.09 10.17 -6.43
CA PHE A 1126 32.57 10.02 -7.81
C PHE A 1126 32.82 8.57 -8.18
N ASP A 1127 33.52 7.81 -7.32
CA ASP A 1127 33.74 6.36 -7.50
C ASP A 1127 32.41 5.62 -7.73
N SER A 1128 31.42 5.88 -6.85
CA SER A 1128 30.10 5.24 -6.93
C SER A 1128 29.30 5.53 -8.21
N ILE A 1129 29.55 6.67 -8.87
CA ILE A 1129 28.93 7.04 -10.15
C ILE A 1129 29.77 6.52 -11.32
N CYS A 1130 31.09 6.76 -11.31
CA CYS A 1130 31.99 6.43 -12.39
C CYS A 1130 32.01 4.93 -12.67
N ASN A 1131 31.96 4.11 -11.62
CA ASN A 1131 31.98 2.65 -11.70
C ASN A 1131 30.57 2.02 -11.57
N SER A 1132 29.51 2.81 -11.69
CA SER A 1132 28.13 2.35 -11.70
C SER A 1132 27.81 1.52 -12.95
N ARG A 1133 27.14 0.36 -12.75
CA ARG A 1133 26.65 -0.51 -13.84
C ARG A 1133 25.73 0.19 -14.84
N TRP A 1134 25.06 1.26 -14.42
CA TRP A 1134 24.15 2.04 -15.28
C TRP A 1134 24.90 2.92 -16.27
N PHE A 1135 26.15 3.27 -15.96
CA PHE A 1135 26.92 4.30 -16.67
C PHE A 1135 28.17 3.75 -17.37
N VAL A 1136 28.30 2.43 -17.57
CA VAL A 1136 29.50 1.79 -18.13
C VAL A 1136 29.91 2.39 -19.49
N LYS A 1137 28.94 2.74 -20.34
CA LYS A 1137 29.18 3.39 -21.65
C LYS A 1137 29.05 4.93 -21.62
N THR A 1138 28.49 5.49 -20.56
CA THR A 1138 28.22 6.94 -20.45
C THR A 1138 29.52 7.72 -20.23
N SER A 1139 29.73 8.76 -21.04
CA SER A 1139 30.90 9.63 -20.92
C SER A 1139 30.85 10.45 -19.63
N VAL A 1140 31.98 10.68 -18.94
CA VAL A 1140 32.02 11.47 -17.71
C VAL A 1140 32.87 12.73 -17.92
N ILE A 1141 32.35 13.86 -17.44
CA ILE A 1141 32.90 15.20 -17.61
C ILE A 1141 33.05 15.79 -16.21
N LEU A 1142 34.27 15.88 -15.71
CA LEU A 1142 34.61 16.33 -14.37
C LEU A 1142 34.94 17.83 -14.38
N PHE A 1143 34.11 18.62 -13.71
CA PHE A 1143 34.34 20.06 -13.50
C PHE A 1143 34.90 20.30 -12.10
N LEU A 1144 36.16 20.75 -12.05
CA LEU A 1144 36.86 21.19 -10.85
C LEU A 1144 36.63 22.68 -10.67
N ASN A 1145 35.59 23.02 -9.91
CA ASN A 1145 35.01 24.36 -9.75
C ASN A 1145 35.53 25.08 -8.50
N LYS A 1146 35.32 26.40 -8.42
CA LYS A 1146 35.81 27.32 -7.35
C LYS A 1146 37.33 27.48 -7.35
N ILE A 1147 37.94 27.52 -8.53
CA ILE A 1147 39.39 27.70 -8.72
C ILE A 1147 39.91 29.06 -8.22
N ASP A 1148 39.03 30.07 -8.18
CA ASP A 1148 39.22 31.38 -7.59
C ASP A 1148 39.45 31.28 -6.08
N ILE A 1149 38.49 30.71 -5.34
CA ILE A 1149 38.57 30.55 -3.89
C ILE A 1149 39.73 29.62 -3.51
N PHE A 1150 40.00 28.58 -4.30
CA PHE A 1150 41.13 27.67 -4.07
C PHE A 1150 42.49 28.39 -4.18
N LYS A 1151 42.68 29.29 -5.15
CA LYS A 1151 43.90 30.12 -5.26
C LYS A 1151 44.10 31.05 -4.07
N GLU A 1152 43.02 31.60 -3.51
CA GLU A 1152 43.09 32.47 -2.33
C GLU A 1152 43.27 31.71 -1.00
N LYS A 1153 42.84 30.44 -0.95
CA LYS A 1153 42.83 29.62 0.27
C LYS A 1153 44.11 28.79 0.46
N LEU A 1154 44.68 28.25 -0.62
CA LEU A 1154 45.89 27.40 -0.57
C LEU A 1154 47.11 28.04 0.13
N PRO A 1155 47.36 29.37 0.05
CA PRO A 1155 48.44 30.01 0.82
C PRO A 1155 48.15 30.16 2.33
N LYS A 1156 46.89 30.03 2.75
CA LYS A 1156 46.44 30.19 4.14
C LYS A 1156 46.32 28.83 4.85
N HIS A 1157 45.87 27.80 4.13
CA HIS A 1157 45.70 26.43 4.60
C HIS A 1157 46.35 25.46 3.62
N PRO A 1158 47.60 25.03 3.85
CA PRO A 1158 48.32 24.14 2.94
C PRO A 1158 47.61 22.78 2.74
N LEU A 1159 47.51 22.31 1.50
CA LEU A 1159 46.76 21.08 1.17
C LEU A 1159 47.23 19.84 1.97
N LYS A 1160 48.51 19.83 2.35
CA LYS A 1160 49.16 18.77 3.12
C LYS A 1160 48.58 18.56 4.53
N GLU A 1161 47.91 19.55 5.09
CA GLU A 1161 47.24 19.44 6.40
C GLU A 1161 46.00 18.55 6.32
N SER A 1162 45.29 18.57 5.19
CA SER A 1162 44.12 17.72 4.92
C SER A 1162 44.48 16.42 4.20
N PHE A 1163 45.56 16.41 3.42
CA PHE A 1163 46.05 15.26 2.65
C PHE A 1163 47.52 14.96 2.97
N PRO A 1164 47.81 14.14 4.01
CA PRO A 1164 49.17 13.83 4.44
C PRO A 1164 50.03 13.10 3.39
N ASP A 1165 49.37 12.49 2.40
CA ASP A 1165 49.98 11.82 1.25
C ASP A 1165 50.41 12.80 0.13
N PHE A 1166 50.04 14.09 0.21
CA PHE A 1166 50.52 15.11 -0.70
C PHE A 1166 51.99 15.47 -0.45
N SER A 1167 52.85 15.11 -1.40
CA SER A 1167 54.31 15.33 -1.37
C SER A 1167 54.78 16.50 -2.26
N GLY A 1168 53.87 17.15 -2.98
CA GLY A 1168 54.18 18.27 -3.89
C GLY A 1168 54.42 19.62 -3.19
N PRO A 1169 54.87 20.64 -3.94
CA PRO A 1169 54.94 22.02 -3.46
C PRO A 1169 53.54 22.61 -3.25
N ASN A 1170 53.38 23.53 -2.28
CA ASN A 1170 52.11 24.21 -2.00
C ASN A 1170 51.80 25.33 -3.00
N THR A 1171 51.87 25.01 -4.29
CA THR A 1171 51.54 25.87 -5.44
C THR A 1171 50.23 25.43 -6.05
N TYR A 1172 49.45 26.38 -6.60
CA TYR A 1172 48.13 26.10 -7.20
C TYR A 1172 48.16 24.90 -8.16
N ASP A 1173 49.10 24.88 -9.10
CA ASP A 1173 49.13 23.88 -10.17
C ASP A 1173 49.37 22.47 -9.63
N ALA A 1174 50.43 22.26 -8.83
CA ALA A 1174 50.72 20.96 -8.22
C ALA A 1174 49.62 20.46 -7.26
N ALA A 1175 48.93 21.37 -6.56
CA ALA A 1175 47.81 21.03 -5.68
C ALA A 1175 46.53 20.68 -6.47
N ALA A 1176 46.27 21.42 -7.56
CA ALA A 1176 45.17 21.16 -8.48
C ALA A 1176 45.37 19.84 -9.26
N ASP A 1177 46.58 19.58 -9.75
CA ASP A 1177 46.97 18.33 -10.41
C ASP A 1177 46.86 17.14 -9.46
N TYR A 1178 47.22 17.28 -8.19
CA TYR A 1178 47.01 16.22 -7.20
C TYR A 1178 45.52 15.85 -7.05
N ILE A 1179 44.66 16.84 -6.84
CA ILE A 1179 43.21 16.62 -6.71
C ILE A 1179 42.65 16.00 -8.01
N LEU A 1180 43.04 16.53 -9.17
CA LEU A 1180 42.68 16.01 -10.49
C LEU A 1180 43.04 14.53 -10.65
N ASN A 1181 44.29 14.16 -10.36
CA ASN A 1181 44.77 12.78 -10.46
C ASN A 1181 44.02 11.85 -9.49
N ARG A 1182 43.64 12.32 -8.29
CA ARG A 1182 42.83 11.55 -7.33
C ARG A 1182 41.42 11.23 -7.81
N PHE A 1183 40.81 12.06 -8.66
CA PHE A 1183 39.54 11.72 -9.31
C PHE A 1183 39.74 10.81 -10.53
N VAL A 1184 40.74 11.08 -11.38
CA VAL A 1184 41.00 10.28 -12.59
C VAL A 1184 41.39 8.83 -12.24
N SER A 1185 42.17 8.63 -11.17
CA SER A 1185 42.59 7.28 -10.72
C SER A 1185 41.48 6.42 -10.13
N LEU A 1186 40.26 6.96 -9.93
CA LEU A 1186 39.09 6.18 -9.50
C LEU A 1186 38.39 5.47 -10.67
N ASN A 1187 38.77 5.73 -11.92
CA ASN A 1187 38.18 5.05 -13.07
C ASN A 1187 38.64 3.59 -13.15
N GLN A 1188 37.71 2.64 -13.07
CA GLN A 1188 38.01 1.20 -13.19
C GLN A 1188 37.75 0.66 -14.62
N SER A 1189 37.44 1.53 -15.59
CA SER A 1189 37.04 1.15 -16.96
C SER A 1189 37.98 1.73 -18.02
N ASP A 1190 38.85 0.89 -18.59
CA ASP A 1190 39.84 1.27 -19.64
C ASP A 1190 39.21 1.92 -20.88
N SER A 1191 37.95 1.59 -21.19
CA SER A 1191 37.20 2.14 -22.32
C SER A 1191 36.55 3.50 -22.05
N LYS A 1192 36.43 3.92 -20.78
CA LYS A 1192 35.76 5.16 -20.38
C LYS A 1192 36.76 6.30 -20.30
N GLN A 1193 36.53 7.33 -21.10
CA GLN A 1193 37.26 8.59 -20.98
C GLN A 1193 36.58 9.53 -19.98
N ILE A 1194 37.39 10.16 -19.12
CA ILE A 1194 36.95 11.26 -18.24
C ILE A 1194 37.53 12.56 -18.79
N TYR A 1195 36.67 13.49 -19.17
CA TYR A 1195 37.05 14.80 -19.67
C TYR A 1195 37.11 15.78 -18.50
N THR A 1196 38.21 16.49 -18.31
CA THR A 1196 38.49 17.23 -17.07
C THR A 1196 38.68 18.73 -17.36
N HIS A 1197 37.96 19.58 -16.60
CA HIS A 1197 38.01 21.04 -16.78
C HIS A 1197 38.06 21.76 -15.43
N PHE A 1198 39.04 22.64 -15.29
CA PHE A 1198 39.09 23.64 -14.21
C PHE A 1198 38.17 24.81 -14.56
N THR A 1199 37.29 25.22 -13.63
CA THR A 1199 36.22 26.18 -13.91
C THR A 1199 36.01 27.20 -12.78
N CYS A 1200 35.62 28.42 -13.16
CA CYS A 1200 34.99 29.38 -12.28
C CYS A 1200 33.52 29.57 -12.72
N ALA A 1201 32.54 29.03 -11.99
CA ALA A 1201 31.13 29.07 -12.39
C ALA A 1201 30.47 30.47 -12.41
N THR A 1202 31.19 31.53 -12.04
CA THR A 1202 30.79 32.93 -12.22
C THR A 1202 31.33 33.55 -13.51
N ASP A 1203 32.35 32.95 -14.13
CA ASP A 1203 32.95 33.41 -15.39
C ASP A 1203 32.17 32.87 -16.59
N THR A 1204 31.50 33.78 -17.29
CA THR A 1204 30.61 33.44 -18.42
C THR A 1204 31.41 33.03 -19.67
N GLU A 1205 32.66 33.49 -19.82
CA GLU A 1205 33.51 33.14 -20.96
C GLU A 1205 34.13 31.75 -20.79
N GLN A 1206 34.62 31.43 -19.58
CA GLN A 1206 35.08 30.09 -19.24
C GLN A 1206 33.98 29.05 -19.44
N ILE A 1207 32.76 29.29 -18.93
CA ILE A 1207 31.63 28.37 -19.10
C ILE A 1207 31.23 28.24 -20.57
N ARG A 1208 31.25 29.33 -21.36
CA ARG A 1208 30.99 29.27 -22.82
C ARG A 1208 32.02 28.39 -23.54
N PHE A 1209 33.31 28.55 -23.25
CA PHE A 1209 34.38 27.75 -23.86
C PHE A 1209 34.27 26.26 -23.47
N VAL A 1210 34.08 25.97 -22.19
CA VAL A 1210 33.93 24.60 -21.70
C VAL A 1210 32.68 23.93 -22.29
N MET A 1211 31.54 24.62 -22.38
CA MET A 1211 30.34 24.05 -22.99
C MET A 1211 30.48 23.77 -24.50
N ALA A 1212 31.29 24.56 -25.23
CA ALA A 1212 31.62 24.24 -26.62
C ALA A 1212 32.44 22.94 -26.72
N ALA A 1213 33.48 22.77 -25.91
CA ALA A 1213 34.26 21.53 -25.86
C ALA A 1213 33.39 20.31 -25.47
N VAL A 1214 32.48 20.47 -24.50
CA VAL A 1214 31.51 19.44 -24.09
C VAL A 1214 30.60 19.02 -25.25
N ASN A 1215 30.18 19.96 -26.10
CA ASN A 1215 29.38 19.65 -27.29
C ASN A 1215 30.18 18.79 -28.29
N ASP A 1216 31.40 19.23 -28.64
CA ASP A 1216 32.27 18.51 -29.58
C ASP A 1216 32.55 17.06 -29.11
N ILE A 1217 32.74 16.86 -27.80
CA ILE A 1217 32.91 15.55 -27.16
C ILE A 1217 31.66 14.66 -27.33
N ILE A 1218 30.47 15.20 -27.07
CA ILE A 1218 29.21 14.45 -27.18
C ILE A 1218 28.93 14.09 -28.65
N ILE A 1219 29.21 14.98 -29.58
CA ILE A 1219 29.10 14.72 -31.03
C ILE A 1219 30.09 13.63 -31.46
N GLN A 1220 31.37 13.70 -31.04
CA GLN A 1220 32.37 12.67 -31.38
C GLN A 1220 31.98 11.28 -30.87
N ASN A 1221 31.49 11.17 -29.63
CA ASN A 1221 31.08 9.88 -29.09
C ASN A 1221 29.79 9.36 -29.75
N SER A 1222 28.83 10.24 -30.09
CA SER A 1222 27.64 9.89 -30.87
C SER A 1222 28.00 9.38 -32.29
N LEU A 1223 28.99 10.00 -32.95
CA LEU A 1223 29.47 9.58 -34.26
C LEU A 1223 30.22 8.22 -34.19
N ARG A 1224 30.99 7.97 -33.13
CA ARG A 1224 31.66 6.69 -32.89
C ARG A 1224 30.65 5.56 -32.65
N ASP A 1225 29.60 5.79 -31.85
CA ASP A 1225 28.55 4.79 -31.60
C ASP A 1225 27.73 4.44 -32.87
N VAL A 1226 27.68 5.35 -33.85
CA VAL A 1226 27.10 5.12 -35.19
C VAL A 1226 28.12 4.53 -36.20
N GLY A 1227 29.39 4.36 -35.80
CA GLY A 1227 30.45 3.78 -36.64
C GLY A 1227 31.02 4.74 -37.70
N LEU A 1228 30.92 6.04 -37.48
CA LEU A 1228 31.43 7.10 -38.37
C LEU A 1228 32.81 7.66 -37.94
N LEU A 1229 33.35 7.19 -36.81
CA LEU A 1229 34.66 7.53 -36.23
C LEU A 1229 35.32 6.32 -35.54
#